data_AF-A0A1F6GLB9-F1
#
_entry.id   AF-A0A1F6GLB9-F1
#
_cell.length_a   1.000
_cell.length_b   1.000
_cell.length_c   1.000
_cell.angle_alpha   90.00
_cell.angle_beta   90.00
_cell.angle_gamma   90.00
#
_symmetry.space_group_name_H-M   'P 1'
#
loop_
_entity.id
_entity.type
_entity.pdbx_description
1 polymer ?
#
loop_
_entity_poly.entity_id
_entity_poly.type
_entity_poly.pdbx_seq_one_letter_code
_entity_poly.pdbx_strand_id
1 'polypeptide(L)'
;MNASHQFSETVERFVKMQRKKRIIAHERDITLVDLVAQLEPVSVEQVLAGFELLNQELPMAADFLRQIKESFIEAVRSLNRLNPSRRFFALETFNYLGDLDRLTLVTETLLFGQDSQIRPIALNFLHAFPGTDQVINTLLSHKELFDPKTIDSHHHALNAFRYDMAEKLLTLLHQDFVLLQAKSAGIEPELSLDLLRQIVRHHSPAKLSLHLISGQQLSINLAKLIAYIQGHKMMPVYAKKRSDFLKGFVTELSTPGKIEGVQPEDMSKVVACFLYTNEQLAPPEPLIKRLVSEDQFGDPKTELAQKEFLDQLAPTTLDMVLKDLRDFLVELNKTPMADLEAAFLVAQNKYLSGQRNEDSLFGRVHDALEDLKATGILILENLLNLFKGIKSALSGGPKGTQGGKKSLDELFDELPEAGDLEEFRVILRDPGCKERAKEYVQVETSEVGYRAAMTDGGKRGASVNLQLFRTQENLADFKEAFLLLLKQLGQQPASTLVTNEFKHPQATDSVEEFYLPLLVPMDGQDPILFCLGVGYFEKEIQWSGSEENAKTVADAYMDPYCFLMHIQNRDTTMNARSRKLLTDIKGLKQKEFKAINLRGQAYAQACLSILLDLLHLVTEAEWDSKPVQKLVAFLYEQLKLKPEYF
;
A
#
# COMPACT_ATOMS: atom_id res chain seq x y z
N MET A 1 -41.11 -28.19 -6.44
CA MET A 1 -39.88 -27.50 -6.89
C MET A 1 -39.08 -27.11 -5.66
N ASN A 2 -38.00 -27.84 -5.36
CA ASN A 2 -37.16 -27.69 -4.16
C ASN A 2 -35.91 -26.82 -4.42
N ALA A 3 -36.05 -25.76 -5.23
CA ALA A 3 -34.92 -24.94 -5.71
C ALA A 3 -34.45 -23.86 -4.70
N SER A 4 -35.17 -23.62 -3.60
CA SER A 4 -34.88 -22.50 -2.68
C SER A 4 -33.68 -22.72 -1.75
N HIS A 5 -33.43 -23.97 -1.32
CA HIS A 5 -32.30 -24.30 -0.43
C HIS A 5 -30.98 -24.53 -1.17
N GLN A 6 -31.02 -25.01 -2.41
CA GLN A 6 -29.81 -25.25 -3.20
C GLN A 6 -29.09 -23.95 -3.58
N PHE A 7 -29.80 -22.83 -3.79
CA PHE A 7 -29.21 -21.63 -4.38
C PHE A 7 -28.38 -20.77 -3.41
N SER A 8 -28.85 -20.53 -2.18
CA SER A 8 -28.05 -19.85 -1.15
C SER A 8 -26.79 -20.65 -0.82
N GLU A 9 -26.91 -21.98 -0.73
CA GLU A 9 -25.76 -22.88 -0.63
C GLU A 9 -24.85 -22.81 -1.87
N THR A 10 -25.39 -22.57 -3.06
CA THR A 10 -24.63 -22.47 -4.32
C THR A 10 -23.88 -21.14 -4.43
N VAL A 11 -24.44 -20.02 -3.99
CA VAL A 11 -23.74 -18.72 -3.93
C VAL A 11 -22.67 -18.73 -2.85
N GLU A 12 -22.96 -19.30 -1.67
CA GLU A 12 -21.94 -19.52 -0.64
C GLU A 12 -20.85 -20.49 -1.12
N ARG A 13 -21.24 -21.59 -1.78
CA ARG A 13 -20.30 -22.50 -2.45
C ARG A 13 -19.52 -21.76 -3.53
N PHE A 14 -20.13 -20.87 -4.29
CA PHE A 14 -19.48 -20.09 -5.35
C PHE A 14 -18.41 -19.17 -4.78
N VAL A 15 -18.73 -18.38 -3.74
CA VAL A 15 -17.74 -17.54 -3.03
C VAL A 15 -16.65 -18.41 -2.38
N LYS A 16 -17.01 -19.57 -1.82
CA LYS A 16 -16.07 -20.57 -1.28
C LYS A 16 -15.23 -21.25 -2.38
N MET A 17 -15.77 -21.46 -3.57
CA MET A 17 -15.12 -22.13 -4.72
C MET A 17 -14.12 -21.21 -5.41
N GLN A 18 -14.42 -19.90 -5.51
CA GLN A 18 -13.43 -18.90 -5.93
C GLN A 18 -12.23 -18.88 -4.97
N ARG A 19 -12.47 -19.06 -3.66
CA ARG A 19 -11.44 -19.19 -2.61
C ARG A 19 -10.80 -20.58 -2.50
N LYS A 20 -11.10 -21.52 -3.41
CA LYS A 20 -10.65 -22.93 -3.37
C LYS A 20 -10.20 -23.48 -4.72
N LYS A 21 -10.10 -22.65 -5.77
CA LYS A 21 -9.67 -23.11 -7.09
C LYS A 21 -8.19 -23.53 -7.02
N ARG A 22 -7.93 -24.84 -7.05
CA ARG A 22 -6.59 -25.41 -7.24
C ARG A 22 -6.39 -25.68 -8.72
N ILE A 23 -5.26 -25.24 -9.26
CA ILE A 23 -4.86 -25.63 -10.61
C ILE A 23 -4.14 -26.96 -10.48
N ILE A 24 -4.76 -28.00 -11.01
CA ILE A 24 -4.24 -29.36 -10.99
C ILE A 24 -3.69 -29.64 -12.39
N ALA A 25 -2.38 -29.90 -12.48
CA ALA A 25 -1.73 -30.32 -13.71
C ALA A 25 -1.41 -31.82 -13.66
N HIS A 26 -1.46 -32.46 -14.82
CA HIS A 26 -0.90 -33.80 -14.95
C HIS A 26 0.61 -33.71 -14.72
N GLU A 27 1.19 -34.60 -13.91
CA GLU A 27 2.63 -34.61 -13.58
C GLU A 27 3.19 -33.35 -12.89
N ARG A 28 2.37 -32.31 -12.65
CA ARG A 28 2.74 -31.02 -12.02
C ARG A 28 3.78 -30.24 -12.84
N ASP A 29 3.51 -30.01 -14.12
CA ASP A 29 4.46 -29.41 -15.06
C ASP A 29 3.96 -28.13 -15.75
N ILE A 30 2.85 -27.53 -15.30
CA ILE A 30 2.27 -26.36 -15.97
C ILE A 30 2.75 -25.04 -15.36
N THR A 31 3.37 -24.19 -16.18
CA THR A 31 3.80 -22.86 -15.74
C THR A 31 2.68 -21.82 -15.92
N LEU A 32 2.81 -20.68 -15.24
CA LEU A 32 1.96 -19.51 -15.45
C LEU A 32 1.97 -19.05 -16.93
N VAL A 33 3.12 -19.16 -17.60
CA VAL A 33 3.24 -18.78 -19.02
C VAL A 33 2.39 -19.70 -19.89
N ASP A 34 2.40 -21.01 -19.61
CA ASP A 34 1.58 -21.99 -20.34
C ASP A 34 0.09 -21.73 -20.12
N LEU A 35 -0.32 -21.48 -18.86
CA LEU A 35 -1.70 -21.13 -18.53
C LEU A 35 -2.17 -19.87 -19.25
N VAL A 36 -1.31 -18.85 -19.34
CA VAL A 36 -1.61 -17.60 -20.08
C VAL A 36 -1.70 -17.86 -21.58
N ALA A 37 -0.85 -18.72 -22.14
CA ALA A 37 -0.85 -19.07 -23.56
C ALA A 37 -2.09 -19.89 -23.95
N GLN A 38 -2.56 -20.77 -23.06
CA GLN A 38 -3.77 -21.58 -23.23
C GLN A 38 -5.06 -20.79 -23.00
N LEU A 39 -4.99 -19.57 -22.45
CA LEU A 39 -6.18 -18.78 -22.17
C LEU A 39 -6.82 -18.22 -23.45
N GLU A 40 -7.90 -18.85 -23.88
CA GLU A 40 -8.73 -18.36 -24.98
C GLU A 40 -9.48 -17.05 -24.60
N PRO A 41 -9.84 -16.21 -25.58
CA PRO A 41 -10.78 -15.12 -25.35
C PRO A 41 -12.14 -15.62 -24.88
N VAL A 42 -12.77 -14.87 -23.98
CA VAL A 42 -14.12 -15.20 -23.50
C VAL A 42 -15.09 -15.01 -24.67
N SER A 43 -15.84 -16.05 -25.04
CA SER A 43 -16.74 -15.98 -26.20
C SER A 43 -17.97 -15.12 -25.90
N VAL A 44 -18.25 -14.15 -26.77
CA VAL A 44 -19.50 -13.38 -26.71
C VAL A 44 -20.68 -14.29 -27.04
N GLU A 45 -20.51 -15.22 -27.98
CA GLU A 45 -21.51 -16.19 -28.40
C GLU A 45 -21.91 -17.12 -27.25
N GLN A 46 -20.96 -17.53 -26.38
CA GLN A 46 -21.27 -18.29 -25.17
C GLN A 46 -22.13 -17.50 -24.19
N VAL A 47 -21.87 -16.20 -24.02
CA VAL A 47 -22.73 -15.32 -23.22
C VAL A 47 -24.11 -15.24 -23.85
N LEU A 48 -24.19 -15.01 -25.16
CA LEU A 48 -25.45 -14.93 -25.89
C LEU A 48 -26.26 -16.23 -25.79
N ALA A 49 -25.61 -17.39 -25.95
CA ALA A 49 -26.23 -18.71 -25.83
C ALA A 49 -26.77 -18.95 -24.41
N GLY A 50 -26.04 -18.52 -23.37
CA GLY A 50 -26.53 -18.54 -21.99
C GLY A 50 -27.83 -17.75 -21.84
N PHE A 51 -27.92 -16.54 -22.40
CA PHE A 51 -29.17 -15.76 -22.39
C PHE A 51 -30.28 -16.35 -23.27
N GLU A 52 -29.94 -17.03 -24.38
CA GLU A 52 -30.91 -17.65 -25.29
C GLU A 52 -31.57 -18.91 -24.70
N LEU A 53 -30.83 -19.71 -23.94
CA LEU A 53 -31.38 -20.82 -23.16
C LEU A 53 -32.41 -20.34 -22.13
N LEU A 54 -32.14 -19.19 -21.51
CA LEU A 54 -33.00 -18.58 -20.49
C LEU A 54 -34.21 -17.85 -21.09
N ASN A 55 -34.10 -17.36 -22.32
CA ASN A 55 -35.19 -16.69 -23.04
C ASN A 55 -36.36 -17.62 -23.41
N GLN A 56 -36.17 -18.95 -23.34
CA GLN A 56 -37.24 -19.91 -23.62
C GLN A 56 -38.23 -20.03 -22.45
N GLU A 57 -37.90 -19.50 -21.27
CA GLU A 57 -38.77 -19.48 -20.10
C GLU A 57 -39.21 -18.04 -19.73
N LEU A 58 -40.47 -17.71 -20.05
CA LEU A 58 -41.30 -16.60 -19.53
C LEU A 58 -41.16 -15.18 -20.14
N PRO A 59 -42.24 -14.37 -20.09
CA PRO A 59 -42.29 -13.01 -20.66
C PRO A 59 -41.65 -12.01 -19.69
N MET A 60 -40.33 -11.88 -19.72
CA MET A 60 -39.64 -10.77 -19.05
C MET A 60 -39.76 -9.47 -19.87
N ALA A 61 -39.74 -8.33 -19.19
CA ALA A 61 -39.69 -7.03 -19.86
C ALA A 61 -38.42 -6.95 -20.73
N ALA A 62 -38.59 -6.71 -22.04
CA ALA A 62 -37.48 -6.74 -23.00
C ALA A 62 -36.32 -5.80 -22.61
N ASP A 63 -36.61 -4.65 -22.02
CA ASP A 63 -35.60 -3.68 -21.55
C ASP A 63 -34.81 -4.15 -20.32
N PHE A 64 -35.42 -4.95 -19.45
CA PHE A 64 -34.74 -5.51 -18.27
C PHE A 64 -33.69 -6.54 -18.69
N LEU A 65 -34.11 -7.51 -19.53
CA LEU A 65 -33.22 -8.50 -20.13
C LEU A 65 -32.09 -7.83 -20.91
N ARG A 66 -32.43 -6.83 -21.73
CA ARG A 66 -31.46 -6.09 -22.56
C ARG A 66 -30.38 -5.43 -21.69
N GLN A 67 -30.74 -4.75 -20.61
CA GLN A 67 -29.76 -4.07 -19.74
C GLN A 67 -28.80 -5.04 -19.04
N ILE A 68 -29.29 -6.16 -18.53
CA ILE A 68 -28.44 -7.19 -17.91
C ILE A 68 -27.51 -7.80 -18.96
N LYS A 69 -28.07 -8.17 -20.13
CA LYS A 69 -27.32 -8.72 -21.26
C LYS A 69 -26.22 -7.79 -21.76
N GLU A 70 -26.55 -6.51 -21.96
CA GLU A 70 -25.59 -5.49 -22.41
C GLU A 70 -24.43 -5.33 -21.42
N SER A 71 -24.70 -5.38 -20.12
CA SER A 71 -23.67 -5.29 -19.07
C SER A 71 -22.63 -6.41 -19.18
N PHE A 72 -23.05 -7.66 -19.33
CA PHE A 72 -22.13 -8.78 -19.47
C PHE A 72 -21.39 -8.80 -20.81
N ILE A 73 -22.04 -8.41 -21.91
CA ILE A 73 -21.38 -8.26 -23.22
C ILE A 73 -20.28 -7.19 -23.16
N GLU A 74 -20.54 -6.06 -22.49
CA GLU A 74 -19.56 -4.99 -22.31
C GLU A 74 -18.35 -5.47 -21.49
N ALA A 75 -18.59 -6.24 -20.43
CA ALA A 75 -17.52 -6.82 -19.63
C ALA A 75 -16.64 -7.77 -20.45
N VAL A 76 -17.25 -8.68 -21.24
CA VAL A 76 -16.51 -9.58 -22.14
C VAL A 76 -15.71 -8.82 -23.18
N ARG A 77 -16.29 -7.79 -23.81
CA ARG A 77 -15.57 -6.93 -24.76
C ARG A 77 -14.40 -6.22 -24.10
N SER A 78 -14.56 -5.75 -22.87
CA SER A 78 -13.51 -5.06 -22.12
C SER A 78 -12.38 -6.01 -21.73
N LEU A 79 -12.70 -7.20 -21.24
CA LEU A 79 -11.73 -8.27 -20.95
C LEU A 79 -10.94 -8.71 -22.19
N ASN A 80 -11.61 -8.88 -23.32
CA ASN A 80 -10.96 -9.33 -24.56
C ASN A 80 -10.12 -8.24 -25.24
N ARG A 81 -10.24 -6.97 -24.84
CA ARG A 81 -9.31 -5.90 -25.25
C ARG A 81 -7.98 -5.96 -24.49
N LEU A 82 -7.94 -6.64 -23.34
CA LEU A 82 -6.72 -6.85 -22.59
C LEU A 82 -5.84 -7.90 -23.29
N ASN A 83 -4.53 -7.78 -23.14
CA ASN A 83 -3.64 -8.86 -23.56
C ASN A 83 -3.90 -10.13 -22.71
N PRO A 84 -3.53 -11.33 -23.20
CA PRO A 84 -3.85 -12.59 -22.53
C PRO A 84 -3.40 -12.66 -21.07
N SER A 85 -2.21 -12.13 -20.75
CA SER A 85 -1.70 -12.07 -19.38
C SER A 85 -2.60 -11.21 -18.48
N ARG A 86 -2.91 -9.97 -18.87
CA ARG A 86 -3.78 -9.08 -18.11
C ARG A 86 -5.20 -9.65 -17.95
N ARG A 87 -5.71 -10.31 -18.99
CA ARG A 87 -6.99 -11.02 -18.95
C ARG A 87 -6.94 -12.17 -17.95
N PHE A 88 -5.89 -12.99 -17.97
CA PHE A 88 -5.68 -14.08 -17.03
C PHE A 88 -5.71 -13.60 -15.59
N PHE A 89 -4.90 -12.58 -15.26
CA PHE A 89 -4.85 -12.02 -13.90
C PHE A 89 -6.21 -11.46 -13.44
N ALA A 90 -6.95 -10.78 -14.33
CA ALA A 90 -8.29 -10.28 -14.02
C ALA A 90 -9.27 -11.43 -13.74
N LEU A 91 -9.29 -12.45 -14.61
CA LEU A 91 -10.16 -13.61 -14.48
C LEU A 91 -9.81 -14.46 -13.25
N GLU A 92 -8.53 -14.65 -12.92
CA GLU A 92 -8.13 -15.42 -11.73
C GLU A 92 -8.44 -14.69 -10.41
N THR A 93 -8.52 -13.36 -10.42
CA THR A 93 -8.84 -12.58 -9.21
C THR A 93 -10.35 -12.45 -8.98
N PHE A 94 -11.14 -12.33 -10.06
CA PHE A 94 -12.61 -12.38 -10.01
C PHE A 94 -13.16 -13.10 -11.24
N ASN A 95 -13.65 -14.34 -11.07
CA ASN A 95 -14.09 -15.17 -12.19
C ASN A 95 -15.61 -15.38 -12.26
N TYR A 96 -16.37 -14.38 -12.72
CA TYR A 96 -17.81 -14.55 -13.05
C TYR A 96 -18.06 -14.88 -14.53
N LEU A 97 -17.08 -14.70 -15.42
CA LEU A 97 -17.24 -14.79 -16.89
C LEU A 97 -16.34 -15.83 -17.57
N GLY A 98 -15.40 -16.43 -16.86
CA GLY A 98 -14.44 -17.38 -17.43
C GLY A 98 -14.92 -18.84 -17.48
N ASP A 99 -16.19 -19.09 -17.16
CA ASP A 99 -16.83 -20.41 -17.17
C ASP A 99 -18.33 -20.25 -17.49
N LEU A 100 -18.82 -21.00 -18.48
CA LEU A 100 -20.20 -20.91 -18.97
C LEU A 100 -21.22 -21.28 -17.90
N ASP A 101 -20.91 -22.27 -17.06
CA ASP A 101 -21.80 -22.70 -15.98
C ASP A 101 -21.95 -21.58 -14.94
N ARG A 102 -20.86 -20.87 -14.63
CA ARG A 102 -20.86 -19.74 -13.69
C ARG A 102 -21.62 -18.56 -14.24
N LEU A 103 -21.39 -18.24 -15.51
CA LEU A 103 -22.10 -17.17 -16.19
C LEU A 103 -23.60 -17.43 -16.21
N THR A 104 -23.99 -18.66 -16.57
CA THR A 104 -25.39 -19.07 -16.62
C THR A 104 -26.04 -18.95 -15.25
N LEU A 105 -25.39 -19.47 -14.20
CA LEU A 105 -25.89 -19.38 -12.82
C LEU A 105 -26.09 -17.92 -12.35
N VAL A 106 -25.10 -17.06 -12.56
CA VAL A 106 -25.18 -15.65 -12.15
C VAL A 106 -26.26 -14.91 -12.92
N THR A 107 -26.37 -15.21 -14.22
CA THR A 107 -27.36 -14.59 -15.11
C THR A 107 -28.77 -15.05 -14.75
N GLU A 108 -28.98 -16.35 -14.53
CA GLU A 108 -30.23 -16.92 -14.03
C GLU A 108 -30.69 -16.25 -12.75
N THR A 109 -29.76 -16.07 -11.81
CA THR A 109 -30.04 -15.42 -10.53
C THR A 109 -30.54 -14.00 -10.70
N LEU A 110 -29.86 -13.23 -11.54
CA LEU A 110 -30.18 -11.82 -11.74
C LEU A 110 -31.51 -11.65 -12.49
N LEU A 111 -31.83 -12.57 -13.40
CA LEU A 111 -33.04 -12.53 -14.22
C LEU A 111 -34.28 -13.08 -13.50
N PHE A 112 -34.15 -14.19 -12.78
CA PHE A 112 -35.28 -14.95 -12.23
C PHE A 112 -35.29 -15.02 -10.70
N GLY A 113 -34.23 -14.55 -10.03
CA GLY A 113 -34.15 -14.56 -8.58
C GLY A 113 -35.16 -13.62 -7.93
N GLN A 114 -35.71 -14.05 -6.79
CA GLN A 114 -36.51 -13.19 -5.93
C GLN A 114 -35.61 -12.21 -5.15
N ASP A 115 -36.17 -11.12 -4.65
CA ASP A 115 -35.45 -10.16 -3.78
C ASP A 115 -34.71 -10.84 -2.61
N SER A 116 -35.31 -11.89 -2.04
CA SER A 116 -34.71 -12.70 -0.96
C SER A 116 -33.42 -13.42 -1.37
N GLN A 117 -33.21 -13.64 -2.66
CA GLN A 117 -32.03 -14.30 -3.24
C GLN A 117 -30.99 -13.29 -3.77
N ILE A 118 -31.44 -12.14 -4.27
CA ILE A 118 -30.57 -11.12 -4.87
C ILE A 118 -29.95 -10.20 -3.80
N ARG A 119 -30.71 -9.84 -2.77
CA ARG A 119 -30.23 -8.97 -1.68
C ARG A 119 -29.00 -9.54 -0.97
N PRO A 120 -28.91 -10.83 -0.61
CA PRO A 120 -27.70 -11.41 -0.02
C PRO A 120 -26.45 -11.21 -0.88
N ILE A 121 -26.57 -11.29 -2.21
CA ILE A 121 -25.44 -11.10 -3.13
C ILE A 121 -24.97 -9.64 -3.09
N ALA A 122 -25.92 -8.70 -3.17
CA ALA A 122 -25.62 -7.27 -3.04
C ALA A 122 -24.96 -6.93 -1.70
N LEU A 123 -25.44 -7.52 -0.59
CA LEU A 123 -24.83 -7.37 0.74
C LEU A 123 -23.42 -7.94 0.79
N ASN A 124 -23.17 -9.09 0.17
CA ASN A 124 -21.82 -9.67 0.13
C ASN A 124 -20.83 -8.73 -0.56
N PHE A 125 -21.22 -8.06 -1.65
CA PHE A 125 -20.37 -7.07 -2.31
C PHE A 125 -20.11 -5.84 -1.43
N LEU A 126 -21.16 -5.31 -0.77
CA LEU A 126 -21.03 -4.17 0.16
C LEU A 126 -20.11 -4.51 1.34
N HIS A 127 -20.24 -5.69 1.93
CA HIS A 127 -19.44 -6.12 3.08
C HIS A 127 -18.04 -6.61 2.72
N ALA A 128 -17.80 -7.05 1.48
CA ALA A 128 -16.46 -7.39 1.01
C ALA A 128 -15.61 -6.14 0.71
N PHE A 129 -16.25 -4.99 0.43
CA PHE A 129 -15.57 -3.77 0.04
C PHE A 129 -14.50 -3.28 1.03
N PRO A 130 -14.73 -3.22 2.36
CA PRO A 130 -13.70 -2.81 3.32
C PRO A 130 -12.43 -3.66 3.24
N GLY A 131 -12.57 -4.97 3.01
CA GLY A 131 -11.44 -5.86 2.78
C GLY A 131 -10.69 -5.47 1.51
N THR A 132 -11.38 -5.34 0.37
CA THR A 132 -10.72 -4.95 -0.89
C THR A 132 -10.04 -3.58 -0.79
N ASP A 133 -10.69 -2.62 -0.15
CA ASP A 133 -10.17 -1.26 0.06
C ASP A 133 -8.89 -1.27 0.91
N GLN A 134 -8.85 -2.10 1.96
CA GLN A 134 -7.58 -2.32 2.63
C GLN A 134 -6.55 -2.96 1.71
N VAL A 135 -6.83 -4.07 1.02
CA VAL A 135 -5.79 -4.72 0.21
C VAL A 135 -5.14 -3.66 -0.68
N ILE A 136 -5.93 -2.76 -1.25
CA ILE A 136 -5.42 -1.63 -2.01
C ILE A 136 -4.52 -0.71 -1.16
N ASN A 137 -4.94 -0.28 0.04
CA ASN A 137 -4.10 0.52 0.93
C ASN A 137 -2.77 -0.19 1.32
N THR A 138 -2.82 -1.48 1.66
CA THR A 138 -1.62 -2.29 1.94
C THR A 138 -0.71 -2.32 0.71
N LEU A 139 -1.25 -2.62 -0.48
CA LEU A 139 -0.45 -2.60 -1.69
C LEU A 139 0.21 -1.25 -1.93
N LEU A 140 -0.49 -0.13 -1.67
CA LEU A 140 0.04 1.23 -1.83
C LEU A 140 1.13 1.58 -0.80
N SER A 141 1.15 0.96 0.39
CA SER A 141 2.22 1.19 1.37
C SER A 141 3.51 0.44 1.02
N HIS A 142 3.43 -0.63 0.23
CA HIS A 142 4.57 -1.44 -0.22
C HIS A 142 5.18 -0.89 -1.52
N LYS A 143 5.98 0.19 -1.41
CA LYS A 143 6.63 0.88 -2.54
C LYS A 143 7.47 -0.06 -3.43
N GLU A 144 8.09 -1.08 -2.83
CA GLU A 144 8.90 -2.09 -3.50
C GLU A 144 8.15 -2.94 -4.53
N LEU A 145 6.82 -2.99 -4.44
CA LEU A 145 5.99 -3.68 -5.43
C LEU A 145 5.93 -2.93 -6.76
N PHE A 146 6.27 -1.64 -6.80
CA PHE A 146 6.11 -0.79 -7.97
C PHE A 146 7.44 -0.45 -8.63
N ASP A 147 7.45 -0.43 -9.97
CA ASP A 147 8.57 0.13 -10.69
C ASP A 147 8.64 1.64 -10.38
N PRO A 148 9.80 2.18 -9.95
CA PRO A 148 9.97 3.59 -9.64
C PRO A 148 9.52 4.55 -10.75
N LYS A 149 9.54 4.11 -12.01
CA LYS A 149 9.11 4.91 -13.18
C LYS A 149 7.59 4.97 -13.35
N THR A 150 6.86 4.02 -12.76
CA THR A 150 5.41 3.86 -12.97
C THR A 150 4.59 3.88 -11.68
N ILE A 151 5.26 4.07 -10.53
CA ILE A 151 4.64 4.03 -9.20
C ILE A 151 3.46 4.99 -9.09
N ASP A 152 3.62 6.25 -9.48
CA ASP A 152 2.54 7.26 -9.41
C ASP A 152 1.34 6.86 -10.28
N SER A 153 1.60 6.32 -11.47
CA SER A 153 0.55 5.87 -12.39
C SER A 153 -0.22 4.67 -11.84
N HIS A 154 0.48 3.71 -11.24
CA HIS A 154 -0.14 2.55 -10.61
C HIS A 154 -0.87 2.93 -9.31
N HIS A 155 -0.33 3.85 -8.51
CA HIS A 155 -1.00 4.37 -7.32
C HIS A 155 -2.29 5.08 -7.69
N HIS A 156 -2.24 5.96 -8.69
CA HIS A 156 -3.44 6.61 -9.22
C HIS A 156 -4.45 5.59 -9.78
N ALA A 157 -4.00 4.55 -10.49
CA ALA A 157 -4.86 3.50 -11.02
C ALA A 157 -5.59 2.70 -9.93
N LEU A 158 -4.89 2.32 -8.86
CA LEU A 158 -5.47 1.61 -7.72
C LEU A 158 -6.43 2.50 -6.93
N ASN A 159 -6.08 3.77 -6.75
CA ASN A 159 -6.96 4.76 -6.12
C ASN A 159 -8.23 4.99 -6.95
N ALA A 160 -8.11 5.19 -8.26
CA ALA A 160 -9.26 5.33 -9.15
C ALA A 160 -10.18 4.09 -9.06
N PHE A 161 -9.59 2.89 -9.06
CA PHE A 161 -10.37 1.65 -8.96
C PHE A 161 -11.21 1.57 -7.67
N ARG A 162 -10.68 1.97 -6.51
CA ARG A 162 -11.46 1.97 -5.25
C ARG A 162 -12.59 3.02 -5.25
N TYR A 163 -12.37 4.20 -5.82
CA TYR A 163 -13.39 5.25 -5.89
C TYR A 163 -14.53 4.82 -6.79
N ASP A 164 -14.21 4.35 -8.00
CA ASP A 164 -15.22 3.93 -8.95
C ASP A 164 -16.00 2.70 -8.44
N MET A 165 -15.33 1.75 -7.78
CA MET A 165 -15.99 0.62 -7.14
C MET A 165 -16.95 1.09 -6.03
N ALA A 166 -16.53 2.07 -5.23
CA ALA A 166 -17.39 2.64 -4.19
C ALA A 166 -18.63 3.32 -4.78
N GLU A 167 -18.47 4.10 -5.86
CA GLU A 167 -19.56 4.73 -6.59
C GLU A 167 -20.58 3.68 -7.06
N LYS A 168 -20.13 2.58 -7.70
CA LYS A 168 -21.02 1.52 -8.16
C LYS A 168 -21.71 0.79 -7.02
N LEU A 169 -21.02 0.56 -5.91
CA LEU A 169 -21.61 -0.08 -4.73
C LEU A 169 -22.70 0.78 -4.08
N LEU A 170 -22.52 2.10 -4.02
CA LEU A 170 -23.55 3.01 -3.52
C LEU A 170 -24.85 2.95 -4.34
N THR A 171 -24.77 2.64 -5.65
CA THR A 171 -25.97 2.47 -6.49
C THR A 171 -26.83 1.27 -6.09
N LEU A 172 -26.35 0.35 -5.25
CA LEU A 172 -27.17 -0.75 -4.72
C LEU A 172 -28.14 -0.28 -3.63
N LEU A 173 -27.90 0.89 -3.02
CA LEU A 173 -28.68 1.45 -1.93
C LEU A 173 -29.67 2.51 -2.43
N HIS A 174 -30.78 2.67 -1.73
CA HIS A 174 -31.73 3.75 -1.99
C HIS A 174 -31.05 5.12 -1.86
N GLN A 175 -31.21 5.98 -2.86
CA GLN A 175 -30.57 7.29 -2.92
C GLN A 175 -30.90 8.16 -1.70
N ASP A 176 -32.16 8.12 -1.22
CA ASP A 176 -32.58 8.85 -0.02
C ASP A 176 -31.81 8.42 1.23
N PHE A 177 -31.50 7.12 1.35
CA PHE A 177 -30.69 6.61 2.45
C PHE A 177 -29.24 7.09 2.33
N VAL A 178 -28.65 7.02 1.12
CA VAL A 178 -27.27 7.49 0.88
C VAL A 178 -27.12 8.97 1.20
N LEU A 179 -28.06 9.81 0.75
CA LEU A 179 -28.08 11.25 1.04
C LEU A 179 -28.27 11.54 2.53
N LEU A 180 -29.12 10.76 3.22
CA LEU A 180 -29.29 10.88 4.67
C LEU A 180 -27.99 10.56 5.42
N GLN A 181 -27.29 9.50 5.01
CA GLN A 181 -26.01 9.10 5.60
C GLN A 181 -24.93 10.16 5.34
N ALA A 182 -24.83 10.67 4.12
CA ALA A 182 -23.93 11.76 3.75
C ALA A 182 -24.14 13.00 4.64
N LYS A 183 -25.40 13.41 4.82
CA LYS A 183 -25.75 14.54 5.70
C LYS A 183 -25.44 14.25 7.17
N SER A 184 -25.77 13.06 7.66
CA SER A 184 -25.50 12.66 9.06
C SER A 184 -24.00 12.58 9.36
N ALA A 185 -23.21 12.30 8.34
CA ALA A 185 -21.77 12.16 8.40
C ALA A 185 -20.99 13.46 8.25
N GLY A 186 -21.59 14.47 7.63
CA GLY A 186 -20.85 15.63 7.13
C GLY A 186 -19.92 15.29 5.96
N ILE A 187 -20.23 14.25 5.17
CA ILE A 187 -19.46 13.86 3.98
C ILE A 187 -20.23 14.28 2.73
N GLU A 188 -19.56 14.91 1.78
CA GLU A 188 -20.16 15.25 0.49
C GLU A 188 -20.54 13.97 -0.28
N PRO A 189 -21.74 13.88 -0.90
CA PRO A 189 -22.16 12.68 -1.63
C PRO A 189 -21.22 12.24 -2.76
N GLU A 190 -20.44 13.18 -3.31
CA GLU A 190 -19.45 12.93 -4.36
C GLU A 190 -18.21 12.17 -3.83
N LEU A 191 -17.93 12.24 -2.52
CA LEU A 191 -16.87 11.49 -1.84
C LEU A 191 -17.31 10.04 -1.58
N SER A 192 -17.61 9.33 -2.67
CA SER A 192 -18.24 8.00 -2.67
C SER A 192 -17.49 6.96 -1.83
N LEU A 193 -16.16 7.03 -1.81
CA LEU A 193 -15.32 6.11 -1.03
C LEU A 193 -15.54 6.27 0.47
N ASP A 194 -15.42 7.49 0.98
CA ASP A 194 -15.52 7.77 2.42
C ASP A 194 -16.94 7.57 2.92
N LEU A 195 -17.93 7.94 2.09
CA LEU A 195 -19.33 7.69 2.36
C LEU A 195 -19.64 6.18 2.43
N LEU A 196 -19.17 5.39 1.47
CA LEU A 196 -19.37 3.94 1.50
C LEU A 196 -18.69 3.29 2.71
N ARG A 197 -17.45 3.68 3.02
CA ARG A 197 -16.73 3.20 4.21
C ARG A 197 -17.57 3.42 5.47
N GLN A 198 -18.11 4.61 5.64
CA GLN A 198 -18.92 4.95 6.79
C GLN A 198 -20.24 4.16 6.83
N ILE A 199 -20.92 4.04 5.69
CA ILE A 199 -22.17 3.28 5.59
C ILE A 199 -21.94 1.83 6.04
N VAL A 200 -20.95 1.15 5.46
CA VAL A 200 -20.66 -0.26 5.76
C VAL A 200 -20.16 -0.44 7.21
N ARG A 201 -19.36 0.50 7.73
CA ARG A 201 -18.84 0.45 9.11
C ARG A 201 -19.94 0.58 10.18
N HIS A 202 -20.94 1.42 9.96
CA HIS A 202 -21.93 1.75 11.00
C HIS A 202 -23.25 0.96 10.87
N HIS A 203 -23.39 0.10 9.87
CA HIS A 203 -24.64 -0.61 9.61
C HIS A 203 -24.42 -2.12 9.54
N SER A 204 -25.25 -2.86 10.28
CA SER A 204 -25.28 -4.32 10.18
C SER A 204 -25.85 -4.76 8.82
N PRO A 205 -25.51 -5.98 8.35
CA PRO A 205 -26.07 -6.54 7.11
C PRO A 205 -27.60 -6.51 7.09
N ALA A 206 -28.24 -6.81 8.23
CA ALA A 206 -29.68 -6.76 8.38
C ALA A 206 -30.25 -5.34 8.15
N LYS A 207 -29.56 -4.31 8.66
CA LYS A 207 -29.96 -2.92 8.49
C LYS A 207 -29.73 -2.44 7.06
N LEU A 208 -28.59 -2.77 6.45
CA LEU A 208 -28.30 -2.46 5.05
C LEU A 208 -29.29 -3.14 4.09
N SER A 209 -29.72 -4.37 4.41
CA SER A 209 -30.70 -5.11 3.62
C SER A 209 -32.02 -4.37 3.45
N LEU A 210 -32.42 -3.54 4.43
CA LEU A 210 -33.64 -2.73 4.38
C LEU A 210 -33.50 -1.52 3.46
N HIS A 211 -32.27 -1.07 3.22
CA HIS A 211 -31.96 0.12 2.43
C HIS A 211 -31.46 -0.21 1.02
N LEU A 212 -31.37 -1.49 0.66
CA LEU A 212 -31.13 -1.91 -0.72
C LEU A 212 -32.32 -1.54 -1.61
N ILE A 213 -32.01 -1.10 -2.82
CA ILE A 213 -33.00 -0.98 -3.91
C ILE A 213 -33.65 -2.36 -4.13
N SER A 214 -34.91 -2.39 -4.58
CA SER A 214 -35.70 -3.62 -4.73
C SER A 214 -36.04 -3.95 -6.17
N GLY A 215 -36.37 -5.22 -6.42
CA GLY A 215 -36.84 -5.73 -7.70
C GLY A 215 -35.79 -5.69 -8.81
N GLN A 216 -36.26 -5.55 -10.04
CA GLN A 216 -35.43 -5.60 -11.25
C GLN A 216 -34.28 -4.58 -11.25
N GLN A 217 -34.46 -3.42 -10.60
CA GLN A 217 -33.42 -2.40 -10.55
C GLN A 217 -32.20 -2.84 -9.73
N LEU A 218 -32.41 -3.64 -8.67
CA LEU A 218 -31.31 -4.22 -7.91
C LEU A 218 -30.50 -5.18 -8.77
N SER A 219 -31.17 -6.06 -9.53
CA SER A 219 -30.50 -6.97 -10.46
C SER A 219 -29.72 -6.23 -11.54
N ILE A 220 -30.28 -5.15 -12.11
CA ILE A 220 -29.59 -4.32 -13.11
C ILE A 220 -28.34 -3.70 -12.51
N ASN A 221 -28.43 -3.08 -11.33
CA ASN A 221 -27.28 -2.43 -10.70
C ASN A 221 -26.21 -3.44 -10.29
N LEU A 222 -26.62 -4.63 -9.83
CA LEU A 222 -25.70 -5.72 -9.49
C LEU A 222 -25.02 -6.30 -10.74
N ALA A 223 -25.75 -6.49 -11.85
CA ALA A 223 -25.16 -6.89 -13.13
C ALA A 223 -24.11 -5.87 -13.61
N LYS A 224 -24.45 -4.58 -13.54
CA LYS A 224 -23.53 -3.47 -13.88
C LYS A 224 -22.30 -3.46 -12.97
N LEU A 225 -22.46 -3.71 -11.67
CA LEU A 225 -21.34 -3.79 -10.73
C LEU A 225 -20.39 -4.95 -11.07
N ILE A 226 -20.93 -6.15 -11.27
CA ILE A 226 -20.14 -7.35 -11.62
C ILE A 226 -19.40 -7.12 -12.93
N ALA A 227 -20.13 -6.65 -13.95
CA ALA A 227 -19.56 -6.32 -15.26
C ALA A 227 -18.46 -5.26 -15.16
N TYR A 228 -18.70 -4.21 -14.38
CA TYR A 228 -17.75 -3.12 -14.17
C TYR A 228 -16.47 -3.64 -13.50
N ILE A 229 -16.56 -4.35 -12.36
CA ILE A 229 -15.38 -4.86 -11.64
C ILE A 229 -14.54 -5.75 -12.56
N GLN A 230 -15.18 -6.68 -13.27
CA GLN A 230 -14.46 -7.65 -14.08
C GLN A 230 -13.89 -7.06 -15.38
N GLY A 231 -14.60 -6.09 -15.98
CA GLY A 231 -14.16 -5.36 -17.16
C GLY A 231 -13.26 -4.16 -16.85
N HIS A 232 -12.98 -3.86 -15.59
CA HIS A 232 -12.30 -2.62 -15.23
C HIS A 232 -10.86 -2.57 -15.74
N LYS A 233 -10.48 -1.47 -16.39
CA LYS A 233 -9.15 -1.26 -16.99
C LYS A 233 -7.98 -1.39 -16.00
N MET A 234 -8.22 -1.12 -14.70
CA MET A 234 -7.19 -1.20 -13.65
C MET A 234 -7.23 -2.50 -12.84
N MET A 235 -8.23 -3.37 -13.06
CA MET A 235 -8.33 -4.68 -12.40
C MET A 235 -7.06 -5.54 -12.60
N PRO A 236 -6.42 -5.57 -13.79
CA PRO A 236 -5.16 -6.32 -13.97
C PRO A 236 -4.01 -5.78 -13.14
N VAL A 237 -3.97 -4.46 -12.87
CA VAL A 237 -2.91 -3.84 -12.05
C VAL A 237 -3.09 -4.29 -10.60
N TYR A 238 -4.31 -4.21 -10.07
CA TYR A 238 -4.65 -4.71 -8.74
C TYR A 238 -4.31 -6.19 -8.59
N ALA A 239 -4.78 -7.03 -9.51
CA ALA A 239 -4.53 -8.47 -9.52
C ALA A 239 -3.03 -8.81 -9.53
N LYS A 240 -2.27 -8.14 -10.40
CA LYS A 240 -0.81 -8.34 -10.46
C LYS A 240 -0.12 -7.91 -9.17
N LYS A 241 -0.43 -6.73 -8.63
CA LYS A 241 0.23 -6.23 -7.41
C LYS A 241 -0.11 -7.06 -6.19
N ARG A 242 -1.36 -7.53 -6.09
CA ARG A 242 -1.76 -8.53 -5.09
C ARG A 242 -0.93 -9.80 -5.22
N SER A 243 -0.78 -10.35 -6.42
CA SER A 243 0.06 -11.54 -6.63
C SER A 243 1.53 -11.30 -6.29
N ASP A 244 2.11 -10.17 -6.71
CA ASP A 244 3.50 -9.81 -6.42
C ASP A 244 3.73 -9.69 -4.89
N PHE A 245 2.78 -9.09 -4.16
CA PHE A 245 2.79 -9.00 -2.70
C PHE A 245 2.76 -10.38 -2.02
N LEU A 246 1.84 -11.26 -2.44
CA LEU A 246 1.69 -12.60 -1.85
C LEU A 246 2.96 -13.44 -2.06
N LYS A 247 3.65 -13.32 -3.20
CA LYS A 247 4.94 -13.99 -3.43
C LYS A 247 6.01 -13.49 -2.47
N GLY A 248 6.09 -12.17 -2.28
CA GLY A 248 6.97 -11.55 -1.30
C GLY A 248 6.71 -12.09 0.10
N PHE A 249 5.44 -12.14 0.50
CA PHE A 249 5.03 -12.65 1.80
C PHE A 249 5.45 -14.11 2.03
N VAL A 250 5.24 -15.02 1.06
CA VAL A 250 5.70 -16.42 1.16
C VAL A 250 7.21 -16.50 1.40
N THR A 251 7.97 -15.63 0.73
CA THR A 251 9.43 -15.57 0.86
C THR A 251 9.84 -15.06 2.25
N GLU A 252 9.14 -14.05 2.76
CA GLU A 252 9.41 -13.44 4.06
C GLU A 252 9.06 -14.33 5.26
N LEU A 253 8.14 -15.30 5.11
CA LEU A 253 7.74 -16.20 6.20
C LEU A 253 8.94 -16.92 6.85
N SER A 254 9.99 -17.17 6.07
CA SER A 254 11.21 -17.87 6.52
C SER A 254 12.34 -16.93 6.92
N THR A 255 12.05 -15.63 7.12
CA THR A 255 13.05 -14.65 7.56
C THR A 255 13.10 -14.54 9.09
N PRO A 256 14.28 -14.19 9.67
CA PRO A 256 14.43 -13.99 11.10
C PRO A 256 13.39 -13.05 11.71
N GLY A 257 12.70 -13.52 12.75
CA GLY A 257 11.75 -12.70 13.52
C GLY A 257 10.39 -12.47 12.86
N LYS A 258 10.10 -13.05 11.68
CA LYS A 258 8.78 -12.89 11.03
C LYS A 258 7.65 -13.52 11.86
N ILE A 259 7.88 -14.70 12.43
CA ILE A 259 6.99 -15.31 13.42
C ILE A 259 7.78 -15.43 14.72
N GLU A 260 7.39 -14.67 15.74
CA GLU A 260 8.16 -14.59 16.97
C GLU A 260 8.32 -15.96 17.64
N GLY A 261 9.55 -16.30 18.00
CA GLY A 261 9.91 -17.56 18.67
C GLY A 261 10.00 -18.78 17.74
N VAL A 262 9.52 -18.70 16.50
CA VAL A 262 9.71 -19.76 15.51
C VAL A 262 11.07 -19.59 14.85
N GLN A 263 11.85 -20.67 14.78
CA GLN A 263 13.12 -20.62 14.06
C GLN A 263 12.85 -20.46 12.56
N PRO A 264 13.57 -19.55 11.87
CA PRO A 264 13.34 -19.28 10.45
C PRO A 264 13.50 -20.51 9.56
N GLU A 265 14.44 -21.38 9.91
CA GLU A 265 14.70 -22.64 9.25
C GLU A 265 13.52 -23.64 9.38
N ASP A 266 12.92 -23.72 10.56
CA ASP A 266 11.76 -24.57 10.81
C ASP A 266 10.56 -24.12 9.96
N MET A 267 10.37 -22.80 9.85
CA MET A 267 9.35 -22.25 8.95
C MET A 267 9.70 -22.50 7.48
N SER A 268 10.98 -22.41 7.09
CA SER A 268 11.45 -22.71 5.74
C SER A 268 11.15 -24.16 5.34
N LYS A 269 11.33 -25.13 6.24
CA LYS A 269 10.95 -26.53 6.01
C LYS A 269 9.45 -26.69 5.77
N VAL A 270 8.62 -25.99 6.55
CA VAL A 270 7.16 -26.00 6.36
C VAL A 270 6.77 -25.39 5.01
N VAL A 271 7.34 -24.24 4.66
CA VAL A 271 7.13 -23.61 3.34
C VAL A 271 7.58 -24.54 2.22
N ALA A 272 8.74 -25.18 2.33
CA ALA A 272 9.24 -26.14 1.36
C ALA A 272 8.27 -27.31 1.15
N CYS A 273 7.59 -27.80 2.19
CA CYS A 273 6.59 -28.86 2.07
C CYS A 273 5.39 -28.41 1.23
N PHE A 274 4.85 -27.22 1.51
CA PHE A 274 3.72 -26.70 0.74
C PHE A 274 4.08 -26.42 -0.72
N LEU A 275 5.30 -25.93 -0.99
CA LEU A 275 5.80 -25.80 -2.36
C LEU A 275 6.01 -27.16 -3.04
N TYR A 276 6.52 -28.16 -2.31
CA TYR A 276 6.74 -29.52 -2.82
C TYR A 276 5.44 -30.24 -3.17
N THR A 277 4.38 -30.03 -2.38
CA THR A 277 3.05 -30.62 -2.61
C THR A 277 2.16 -29.81 -3.56
N ASN A 278 2.67 -28.70 -4.10
CA ASN A 278 1.93 -27.87 -5.04
C ASN A 278 1.44 -28.69 -6.26
N GLU A 279 0.17 -28.58 -6.61
CA GLU A 279 -0.48 -29.38 -7.68
C GLU A 279 -0.28 -28.80 -9.09
N GLN A 280 0.11 -27.53 -9.18
CA GLN A 280 0.32 -26.86 -10.47
C GLN A 280 1.68 -27.21 -11.07
N LEU A 281 2.74 -26.97 -10.32
CA LEU A 281 4.12 -27.03 -10.78
C LEU A 281 5.01 -27.63 -9.68
N ALA A 282 5.77 -28.66 -10.00
CA ALA A 282 6.75 -29.25 -9.09
C ALA A 282 7.97 -28.33 -8.95
N PRO A 283 8.42 -28.03 -7.72
CA PRO A 283 9.61 -27.21 -7.52
C PRO A 283 10.86 -27.98 -7.95
N PRO A 284 11.86 -27.30 -8.50
CA PRO A 284 13.16 -27.91 -8.77
C PRO A 284 13.76 -28.50 -7.50
N GLU A 285 14.28 -29.72 -7.57
CA GLU A 285 14.96 -30.38 -6.44
C GLU A 285 16.05 -29.51 -5.78
N PRO A 286 16.88 -28.74 -6.53
CA PRO A 286 17.87 -27.84 -5.94
C PRO A 286 17.27 -26.73 -5.08
N LEU A 287 16.06 -26.24 -5.40
CA LEU A 287 15.37 -25.23 -4.59
C LEU A 287 14.95 -25.84 -3.26
N ILE A 288 14.33 -27.03 -3.29
CA ILE A 288 13.86 -27.68 -2.06
C ILE A 288 15.03 -28.05 -1.15
N LYS A 289 16.13 -28.57 -1.70
CA LYS A 289 17.38 -28.83 -0.94
C LYS A 289 17.87 -27.60 -0.20
N ARG A 290 17.83 -26.43 -0.84
CA ARG A 290 18.27 -25.18 -0.23
C ARG A 290 17.32 -24.72 0.88
N LEU A 291 16.00 -24.82 0.65
CA LEU A 291 14.99 -24.37 1.62
C LEU A 291 14.99 -25.23 2.91
N VAL A 292 15.28 -26.52 2.81
CA VAL A 292 15.30 -27.41 4.00
C VAL A 292 16.65 -27.49 4.70
N SER A 293 17.67 -26.82 4.18
CA SER A 293 19.05 -26.86 4.70
C SER A 293 19.25 -25.82 5.80
N GLU A 294 19.81 -26.25 6.93
CA GLU A 294 20.23 -25.40 8.07
C GLU A 294 21.07 -24.19 7.63
N ASP A 295 22.04 -24.41 6.74
CA ASP A 295 22.98 -23.35 6.35
C ASP A 295 22.52 -22.49 5.16
N GLN A 296 21.64 -23.00 4.30
CA GLN A 296 21.35 -22.38 2.99
C GLN A 296 19.97 -21.74 2.90
N PHE A 297 19.06 -21.99 3.85
CA PHE A 297 17.68 -21.48 3.74
C PHE A 297 17.63 -19.94 3.68
N GLY A 298 18.54 -19.26 4.41
CA GLY A 298 18.64 -17.80 4.47
C GLY A 298 19.56 -17.17 3.42
N ASP A 299 20.15 -17.96 2.52
CA ASP A 299 21.05 -17.43 1.48
C ASP A 299 20.26 -16.57 0.47
N PRO A 300 20.80 -15.42 0.00
CA PRO A 300 20.17 -14.62 -1.05
C PRO A 300 19.89 -15.39 -2.35
N LYS A 301 20.68 -16.45 -2.62
CA LYS A 301 20.46 -17.34 -3.77
C LYS A 301 19.23 -18.22 -3.60
N THR A 302 18.93 -18.62 -2.36
CA THR A 302 17.74 -19.42 -2.03
C THR A 302 16.49 -18.56 -2.13
N GLU A 303 16.55 -17.33 -1.60
CA GLU A 303 15.50 -16.33 -1.75
C GLU A 303 15.19 -16.05 -3.23
N LEU A 304 16.22 -15.84 -4.05
CA LEU A 304 16.06 -15.61 -5.49
C LEU A 304 15.44 -16.81 -6.20
N ALA A 305 15.94 -18.02 -5.95
CA ALA A 305 15.40 -19.24 -6.56
C ALA A 305 13.95 -19.52 -6.13
N GLN A 306 13.60 -19.17 -4.88
CA GLN A 306 12.22 -19.24 -4.40
C GLN A 306 11.33 -18.25 -5.16
N LYS A 307 11.76 -16.99 -5.31
CA LYS A 307 11.02 -15.98 -6.09
C LYS A 307 10.82 -16.39 -7.54
N GLU A 308 11.86 -16.91 -8.20
CA GLU A 308 11.80 -17.41 -9.58
C GLU A 308 10.81 -18.58 -9.74
N PHE A 309 10.68 -19.45 -8.74
CA PHE A 309 9.67 -20.51 -8.73
C PHE A 309 8.26 -19.95 -8.50
N LEU A 310 8.08 -19.08 -7.50
CA LEU A 310 6.80 -18.45 -7.19
C LEU A 310 6.27 -17.60 -8.37
N ASP A 311 7.16 -17.04 -9.19
CA ASP A 311 6.79 -16.32 -10.42
C ASP A 311 6.18 -17.19 -11.51
N GLN A 312 6.37 -18.51 -11.44
CA GLN A 312 5.77 -19.48 -12.35
C GLN A 312 4.42 -20.00 -11.85
N LEU A 313 3.99 -19.62 -10.65
CA LEU A 313 2.70 -20.01 -10.08
C LEU A 313 1.60 -19.02 -10.43
N ALA A 314 0.39 -19.53 -10.65
CA ALA A 314 -0.78 -18.69 -10.83
C ALA A 314 -1.20 -17.99 -9.52
N PRO A 315 -1.86 -16.82 -9.58
CA PRO A 315 -2.30 -16.10 -8.38
C PRO A 315 -3.17 -16.94 -7.44
N THR A 316 -4.07 -17.75 -7.99
CA THR A 316 -4.95 -18.64 -7.22
C THR A 316 -4.19 -19.77 -6.53
N THR A 317 -3.15 -20.29 -7.17
CA THR A 317 -2.23 -21.27 -6.56
C THR A 317 -1.48 -20.66 -5.38
N LEU A 318 -0.99 -19.43 -5.51
CA LEU A 318 -0.33 -18.70 -4.41
C LEU A 318 -1.29 -18.42 -3.24
N ASP A 319 -2.52 -17.97 -3.55
CA ASP A 319 -3.59 -17.79 -2.56
C ASP A 319 -3.86 -19.09 -1.79
N MET A 320 -3.87 -20.23 -2.49
CA MET A 320 -4.09 -21.56 -1.89
C MET A 320 -2.92 -22.02 -1.03
N VAL A 321 -1.67 -21.83 -1.46
CA VAL A 321 -0.48 -22.16 -0.66
C VAL A 321 -0.48 -21.37 0.64
N LEU A 322 -0.75 -20.05 0.58
CA LEU A 322 -0.81 -19.21 1.77
C LEU A 322 -1.97 -19.56 2.69
N LYS A 323 -3.12 -19.92 2.13
CA LYS A 323 -4.25 -20.40 2.91
C LYS A 323 -3.94 -21.72 3.60
N ASP A 324 -3.37 -22.69 2.90
CA ASP A 324 -2.99 -23.98 3.47
C ASP A 324 -1.94 -23.80 4.59
N LEU A 325 -0.96 -22.90 4.40
CA LEU A 325 -0.01 -22.47 5.43
C LEU A 325 -0.70 -21.85 6.65
N ARG A 326 -1.62 -20.91 6.44
CA ARG A 326 -2.39 -20.25 7.51
C ARG A 326 -3.20 -21.28 8.30
N ASP A 327 -4.02 -22.05 7.59
CA ASP A 327 -4.93 -23.04 8.18
C ASP A 327 -4.10 -24.04 9.00
N PHE A 328 -2.95 -24.48 8.49
CA PHE A 328 -2.03 -25.36 9.19
C PHE A 328 -1.46 -24.74 10.47
N LEU A 329 -0.96 -23.50 10.44
CA LEU A 329 -0.39 -22.84 11.62
C LEU A 329 -1.46 -22.52 12.67
N VAL A 330 -2.66 -22.14 12.24
CA VAL A 330 -3.82 -21.91 13.13
C VAL A 330 -4.24 -23.22 13.80
N GLU A 331 -4.36 -24.30 13.03
CA GLU A 331 -4.70 -25.63 13.55
C GLU A 331 -3.61 -26.14 14.51
N LEU A 332 -2.34 -25.96 14.18
CA LEU A 332 -1.21 -26.31 15.03
C LEU A 332 -1.23 -25.54 16.36
N ASN A 333 -1.55 -24.24 16.34
CA ASN A 333 -1.63 -23.43 17.55
C ASN A 333 -2.81 -23.86 18.45
N LYS A 334 -4.01 -24.00 17.88
CA LYS A 334 -5.26 -24.24 18.62
C LYS A 334 -5.41 -25.69 19.13
N THR A 335 -4.86 -26.67 18.42
CA THR A 335 -5.10 -28.10 18.73
C THR A 335 -4.23 -28.58 19.88
N PRO A 336 -4.75 -29.27 20.92
CA PRO A 336 -3.94 -29.83 22.00
C PRO A 336 -2.81 -30.76 21.49
N MET A 337 -1.69 -30.82 22.20
CA MET A 337 -0.52 -31.60 21.74
C MET A 337 -0.81 -33.09 21.59
N ALA A 338 -1.64 -33.67 22.47
CA ALA A 338 -2.02 -35.08 22.40
C ALA A 338 -2.80 -35.40 21.10
N ASP A 339 -3.68 -34.49 20.67
CA ASP A 339 -4.47 -34.64 19.45
C ASP A 339 -3.60 -34.46 18.20
N LEU A 340 -2.61 -33.56 18.25
CA LEU A 340 -1.61 -33.40 17.19
C LEU A 340 -0.73 -34.65 17.05
N GLU A 341 -0.25 -35.22 18.16
CA GLU A 341 0.52 -36.46 18.15
C GLU A 341 -0.31 -37.61 17.56
N ALA A 342 -1.59 -37.71 17.90
CA ALA A 342 -2.50 -38.67 17.30
C ALA A 342 -2.68 -38.44 15.79
N ALA A 343 -2.85 -37.18 15.35
CA ALA A 343 -3.01 -36.84 13.94
C ALA A 343 -1.76 -37.21 13.11
N PHE A 344 -0.56 -36.91 13.61
CA PHE A 344 0.69 -37.29 12.96
C PHE A 344 0.90 -38.80 12.95
N LEU A 345 0.53 -39.51 14.01
CA LEU A 345 0.60 -40.97 14.06
C LEU A 345 -0.37 -41.63 13.06
N VAL A 346 -1.56 -41.06 12.89
CA VAL A 346 -2.50 -41.48 11.84
C VAL A 346 -1.91 -41.24 10.46
N ALA A 347 -1.32 -40.06 10.20
CA ALA A 347 -0.65 -39.75 8.93
C ALA A 347 0.51 -40.72 8.66
N GLN A 348 1.34 -41.01 9.66
CA GLN A 348 2.44 -41.96 9.57
C GLN A 348 1.96 -43.38 9.22
N ASN A 349 0.96 -43.89 9.93
CA ASN A 349 0.40 -45.22 9.65
C ASN A 349 -0.19 -45.30 8.23
N LYS A 350 -0.88 -44.23 7.81
CA LYS A 350 -1.42 -44.09 6.45
C LYS A 350 -0.31 -44.11 5.40
N TYR A 351 0.75 -43.31 5.57
CA TYR A 351 1.93 -43.30 4.70
C TYR A 351 2.57 -44.69 4.58
N LEU A 352 2.85 -45.35 5.71
CA LEU A 352 3.46 -46.69 5.76
C LEU A 352 2.59 -47.77 5.11
N SER A 353 1.27 -47.61 5.14
CA SER A 353 0.31 -48.51 4.48
C SER A 353 0.12 -48.22 2.98
N GLY A 354 0.78 -47.19 2.44
CA GLY A 354 0.62 -46.73 1.06
C GLY A 354 -0.64 -45.91 0.79
N GLN A 355 -1.43 -45.61 1.83
CA GLN A 355 -2.64 -44.79 1.74
C GLN A 355 -2.32 -43.33 2.09
N ARG A 356 -1.83 -42.57 1.11
CA ARG A 356 -1.47 -41.15 1.29
C ARG A 356 -2.63 -40.34 1.90
N ASN A 357 -2.31 -39.38 2.78
CA ASN A 357 -3.30 -38.60 3.52
C ASN A 357 -3.41 -37.16 3.00
N GLU A 358 -3.58 -37.04 1.69
CA GLU A 358 -3.55 -35.76 0.96
C GLU A 358 -4.70 -34.81 1.31
N ASP A 359 -5.79 -35.33 1.88
CA ASP A 359 -6.96 -34.53 2.24
C ASP A 359 -6.79 -33.70 3.52
N SER A 360 -5.76 -34.00 4.34
CA SER A 360 -5.49 -33.27 5.59
C SER A 360 -4.19 -32.48 5.49
N LEU A 361 -4.15 -31.26 6.06
CA LEU A 361 -2.95 -30.42 6.04
C LEU A 361 -1.77 -31.10 6.77
N PHE A 362 -2.02 -31.71 7.92
CA PHE A 362 -1.02 -32.51 8.64
C PHE A 362 -0.53 -33.72 7.84
N GLY A 363 -1.43 -34.42 7.16
CA GLY A 363 -1.09 -35.55 6.28
C GLY A 363 -0.24 -35.11 5.09
N ARG A 364 -0.58 -34.00 4.43
CA ARG A 364 0.21 -33.43 3.33
C ARG A 364 1.61 -33.03 3.76
N VAL A 365 1.73 -32.32 4.87
CA VAL A 365 3.03 -31.90 5.40
C VAL A 365 3.85 -33.11 5.84
N HIS A 366 3.23 -34.08 6.51
CA HIS A 366 3.89 -35.32 6.92
C HIS A 366 4.40 -36.11 5.71
N ASP A 367 3.53 -36.39 4.74
CA ASP A 367 3.86 -37.17 3.54
C ASP A 367 4.98 -36.49 2.73
N ALA A 368 4.94 -35.15 2.63
CA ALA A 368 6.02 -34.38 2.01
C ALA A 368 7.35 -34.53 2.74
N LEU A 369 7.37 -34.41 4.07
CA LEU A 369 8.59 -34.54 4.86
C LEU A 369 9.18 -35.95 4.76
N GLU A 370 8.35 -36.99 4.79
CA GLU A 370 8.80 -38.37 4.60
C GLU A 370 9.32 -38.62 3.17
N ASP A 371 8.69 -38.06 2.14
CA ASP A 371 9.21 -38.16 0.75
C ASP A 371 10.54 -37.42 0.58
N LEU A 372 10.69 -36.24 1.17
CA LEU A 372 11.95 -35.49 1.18
C LEU A 372 13.05 -36.22 1.97
N LYS A 373 12.68 -36.96 3.01
CA LYS A 373 13.61 -37.81 3.77
C LYS A 373 14.01 -39.05 2.98
N ALA A 374 13.06 -39.71 2.33
CA ALA A 374 13.30 -40.89 1.50
C ALA A 374 14.20 -40.59 0.28
N THR A 375 14.08 -39.37 -0.27
CA THR A 375 14.95 -38.88 -1.36
C THR A 375 16.31 -38.38 -0.89
N GLY A 376 16.56 -38.36 0.43
CA GLY A 376 17.82 -37.88 1.02
C GLY A 376 18.00 -36.36 0.95
N ILE A 377 16.92 -35.61 0.68
CA ILE A 377 16.91 -34.14 0.60
C ILE A 377 16.81 -33.52 1.99
N LEU A 378 16.01 -34.12 2.87
CA LEU A 378 15.77 -33.66 4.23
C LEU A 378 16.44 -34.60 5.24
N ILE A 379 17.23 -34.01 6.14
CA ILE A 379 17.75 -34.70 7.32
C ILE A 379 16.94 -34.21 8.52
N LEU A 380 15.91 -34.97 8.90
CA LEU A 380 15.07 -34.67 10.06
C LEU A 380 14.87 -35.94 10.89
N GLU A 381 15.38 -35.90 12.14
CA GLU A 381 15.29 -37.03 13.06
C GLU A 381 13.89 -37.20 13.64
N ASN A 382 13.21 -36.10 13.97
CA ASN A 382 11.88 -36.14 14.57
C ASN A 382 10.97 -34.98 14.12
N LEU A 383 9.99 -35.32 13.29
CA LEU A 383 8.90 -34.47 12.81
C LEU A 383 8.11 -33.79 13.94
N LEU A 384 7.87 -34.49 15.05
CA LEU A 384 7.13 -33.92 16.19
C LEU A 384 7.93 -32.84 16.92
N ASN A 385 9.26 -32.90 16.90
CA ASN A 385 10.09 -31.87 17.55
C ASN A 385 10.02 -30.54 16.80
N LEU A 386 10.04 -30.59 15.46
CA LEU A 386 9.81 -29.43 14.59
C LEU A 386 8.49 -28.71 14.96
N PHE A 387 7.39 -29.46 15.01
CA PHE A 387 6.08 -28.88 15.29
C PHE A 387 5.86 -28.50 16.76
N LYS A 388 6.50 -29.19 17.71
CA LYS A 388 6.52 -28.78 19.11
C LYS A 388 7.23 -27.43 19.29
N GLY A 389 8.34 -27.22 18.59
CA GLY A 389 9.07 -25.94 18.56
C GLY A 389 8.19 -24.81 18.03
N ILE A 390 7.59 -25.02 16.86
CA ILE A 390 6.67 -24.04 16.25
C ILE A 390 5.48 -23.78 17.19
N LYS A 391 4.77 -24.81 17.66
CA LYS A 391 3.62 -24.64 18.56
C LYS A 391 3.97 -23.90 19.85
N SER A 392 5.10 -24.22 20.47
CA SER A 392 5.55 -23.55 21.71
C SER A 392 5.78 -22.05 21.49
N ALA A 393 6.31 -21.67 20.32
CA ALA A 393 6.48 -20.28 19.96
C ALA A 393 5.12 -19.57 19.77
N LEU A 394 4.20 -20.22 19.06
CA LEU A 394 2.87 -19.69 18.76
C LEU A 394 1.95 -19.54 19.98
N SER A 395 2.11 -20.40 20.99
CA SER A 395 1.27 -20.44 22.20
C SER A 395 1.80 -19.58 23.36
N GLY A 396 2.98 -18.95 23.20
CA GLY A 396 3.54 -17.99 24.14
C GLY A 396 4.97 -18.34 24.58
N GLY A 397 5.96 -17.68 23.96
CA GLY A 397 7.28 -17.50 24.56
C GLY A 397 7.21 -16.81 25.94
N PRO A 398 8.26 -16.92 26.78
CA PRO A 398 8.20 -16.63 28.20
C PRO A 398 7.58 -15.25 28.51
N LYS A 399 6.63 -15.25 29.45
CA LYS A 399 5.90 -14.10 29.98
C LYS A 399 6.85 -13.00 30.50
N GLY A 400 7.33 -12.12 29.62
CA GLY A 400 8.33 -11.12 30.01
C GLY A 400 8.33 -9.78 29.28
N THR A 401 7.74 -9.66 28.08
CA THR A 401 7.79 -8.40 27.32
C THR A 401 6.43 -8.08 26.69
N GLN A 402 5.65 -7.23 27.38
CA GLN A 402 4.44 -6.59 26.87
C GLN A 402 4.80 -5.37 26.00
N GLY A 403 5.33 -5.63 24.81
CA GLY A 403 5.38 -4.66 23.71
C GLY A 403 4.76 -5.29 22.47
N GLY A 404 3.65 -4.72 21.98
CA GLY A 404 3.02 -4.92 20.66
C GLY A 404 3.29 -6.22 19.89
N LYS A 405 2.96 -7.40 20.42
CA LYS A 405 3.10 -8.66 19.68
C LYS A 405 1.89 -8.87 18.75
N LYS A 406 2.12 -8.89 17.43
CA LYS A 406 1.10 -9.24 16.44
C LYS A 406 0.65 -10.69 16.63
N SER A 407 -0.65 -10.97 16.69
CA SER A 407 -1.18 -12.34 16.72
C SER A 407 -0.95 -13.08 15.39
N LEU A 408 -1.04 -14.42 15.37
CA LEU A 408 -0.98 -15.21 14.13
C LEU A 408 -2.05 -14.78 13.13
N ASP A 409 -3.26 -14.52 13.61
CA ASP A 409 -4.32 -13.99 12.77
C ASP A 409 -3.93 -12.59 12.25
N GLU A 410 -3.31 -11.70 13.04
CA GLU A 410 -2.77 -10.41 12.57
C GLU A 410 -1.58 -10.51 11.59
N LEU A 411 -0.79 -11.59 11.63
CA LEU A 411 0.28 -11.88 10.66
C LEU A 411 -0.27 -12.31 9.30
N PHE A 412 -1.38 -13.06 9.28
CA PHE A 412 -2.05 -13.50 8.05
C PHE A 412 -3.17 -12.53 7.58
N ASP A 413 -3.69 -11.71 8.50
CA ASP A 413 -4.67 -10.64 8.30
C ASP A 413 -3.96 -9.28 8.25
N GLU A 414 -2.89 -9.13 7.47
CA GLU A 414 -2.51 -7.84 6.87
C GLU A 414 -3.52 -7.42 5.77
N LEU A 415 -4.79 -7.49 6.19
CA LEU A 415 -6.12 -7.07 5.76
C LEU A 415 -6.87 -6.71 7.08
N PRO A 416 -7.27 -5.46 7.35
CA PRO A 416 -7.16 -4.86 8.67
C PRO A 416 -8.28 -5.31 9.61
N GLU A 417 -8.02 -5.10 10.89
CA GLU A 417 -8.83 -4.12 11.60
C GLU A 417 -7.96 -2.99 12.15
N ALA A 418 -8.51 -1.78 12.14
CA ALA A 418 -7.83 -0.54 12.44
C ALA A 418 -7.42 -0.44 13.91
N GLY A 419 -6.16 -0.07 14.12
CA GLY A 419 -5.67 0.60 15.32
C GLY A 419 -4.36 1.27 14.94
N ASP A 420 -4.28 2.58 15.11
CA ASP A 420 -3.05 3.35 14.99
C ASP A 420 -1.86 2.60 15.60
N LEU A 421 -0.78 2.49 14.84
CA LEU A 421 0.62 2.50 15.25
C LEU A 421 1.46 2.24 14.00
N GLU A 422 1.73 3.29 13.23
CA GLU A 422 3.03 3.40 12.58
C GLU A 422 4.05 3.26 13.72
N GLU A 423 4.70 2.10 13.88
CA GLU A 423 6.00 2.10 14.52
C GLU A 423 6.91 2.91 13.61
N PHE A 424 7.05 4.17 14.02
CA PHE A 424 7.97 5.12 13.46
C PHE A 424 9.38 4.54 13.64
N ARG A 425 9.92 3.84 12.63
CA ARG A 425 11.32 3.46 12.64
C ARG A 425 12.13 4.75 12.63
N VAL A 426 12.75 5.06 13.77
CA VAL A 426 13.55 6.26 13.96
C VAL A 426 14.82 6.10 13.14
N ILE A 427 15.03 6.98 12.17
CA ILE A 427 16.28 7.12 11.46
C ILE A 427 17.32 7.64 12.46
N LEU A 428 18.43 6.91 12.58
CA LEU A 428 19.56 7.33 13.40
C LEU A 428 20.16 8.63 12.86
N ARG A 429 20.63 9.46 13.78
CA ARG A 429 21.44 10.63 13.42
C ARG A 429 22.74 10.15 12.79
N ASP A 430 23.03 10.65 11.59
CA ASP A 430 24.34 10.50 10.99
C ASP A 430 25.31 11.51 11.67
N PRO A 431 26.37 11.05 12.35
CA PRO A 431 27.37 11.94 12.94
C PRO A 431 28.04 12.83 11.89
N GLY A 432 28.21 12.35 10.65
CA GLY A 432 28.78 13.11 9.55
C GLY A 432 27.91 14.29 9.12
N CYS A 433 26.58 14.12 9.09
CA CYS A 433 25.63 15.22 8.86
C CYS A 433 25.76 16.31 9.93
N LYS A 434 25.88 15.91 11.19
CA LYS A 434 26.02 16.84 12.31
C LYS A 434 27.35 17.61 12.27
N GLU A 435 28.45 16.96 11.91
CA GLU A 435 29.74 17.63 11.76
C GLU A 435 29.74 18.62 10.59
N ARG A 436 29.20 18.24 9.42
CA ARG A 436 29.02 19.18 8.30
C ARG A 436 28.16 20.38 8.69
N ALA A 437 27.07 20.16 9.42
CA ALA A 437 26.19 21.23 9.88
C ALA A 437 26.89 22.27 10.77
N LYS A 438 27.88 21.84 11.57
CA LYS A 438 28.68 22.76 12.41
C LYS A 438 29.68 23.60 11.60
N GLU A 439 30.04 23.18 10.40
CA GLU A 439 30.90 23.96 9.50
C GLU A 439 30.15 25.09 8.80
N TYR A 440 28.82 25.09 8.83
CA TYR A 440 27.99 26.13 8.25
C TYR A 440 28.07 27.40 9.09
N VAL A 441 28.58 28.47 8.48
CA VAL A 441 28.85 29.73 9.17
C VAL A 441 27.67 30.66 8.98
N GLN A 442 27.04 31.07 10.07
CA GLN A 442 26.05 32.14 10.01
C GLN A 442 26.70 33.46 9.61
N VAL A 443 26.07 34.18 8.68
CA VAL A 443 26.59 35.44 8.13
C VAL A 443 25.55 36.55 8.18
N GLU A 444 25.98 37.80 8.07
CA GLU A 444 25.07 38.92 7.85
C GLU A 444 25.02 39.27 6.36
N THR A 445 23.84 39.63 5.87
CA THR A 445 23.65 39.99 4.45
C THR A 445 23.02 41.36 4.30
N SER A 446 23.22 41.99 3.14
CA SER A 446 22.68 43.31 2.82
C SER A 446 21.16 43.45 2.92
N GLU A 447 20.43 42.33 3.03
CA GLU A 447 18.97 42.28 3.14
C GLU A 447 18.61 41.32 4.29
N VAL A 448 17.66 41.73 5.14
CA VAL A 448 17.29 41.02 6.37
C VAL A 448 15.97 40.26 6.19
N GLY A 449 15.94 39.29 5.28
CA GLY A 449 14.74 38.49 4.99
C GLY A 449 14.43 38.39 3.50
N TYR A 450 13.45 37.55 3.18
CA TYR A 450 13.05 37.27 1.80
C TYR A 450 11.69 37.89 1.48
N ARG A 451 10.76 37.90 2.45
CA ARG A 451 9.40 38.41 2.28
C ARG A 451 9.34 39.92 2.45
N ALA A 452 10.10 40.48 3.39
CA ALA A 452 10.16 41.93 3.58
C ALA A 452 10.65 42.70 2.35
N ALA A 453 11.48 42.08 1.51
CA ALA A 453 12.02 42.71 0.32
C ALA A 453 10.99 42.88 -0.82
N MET A 454 9.87 42.15 -0.84
CA MET A 454 8.86 42.25 -1.90
C MET A 454 7.44 41.87 -1.44
N THR A 455 6.46 42.63 -1.93
CA THR A 455 5.02 42.41 -1.71
C THR A 455 4.53 41.02 -2.09
N ASP A 456 5.15 40.32 -3.06
CA ASP A 456 4.79 38.94 -3.51
C ASP A 456 5.71 37.83 -2.97
N GLY A 457 6.56 38.11 -1.97
CA GLY A 457 7.58 37.18 -1.48
C GLY A 457 7.01 35.84 -0.99
N GLY A 458 5.85 35.86 -0.33
CA GLY A 458 5.16 34.68 0.22
C GLY A 458 4.76 33.66 -0.86
N LYS A 459 4.02 34.10 -1.88
CA LYS A 459 3.58 33.23 -3.01
C LYS A 459 4.75 32.54 -3.71
N ARG A 460 5.86 33.25 -3.87
CA ARG A 460 7.07 32.72 -4.52
C ARG A 460 7.86 31.77 -3.62
N GLY A 461 7.90 32.01 -2.31
CA GLY A 461 8.49 31.08 -1.34
C GLY A 461 7.75 29.75 -1.34
N ALA A 462 6.42 29.80 -1.18
CA ALA A 462 5.54 28.63 -1.25
C ALA A 462 5.71 27.84 -2.56
N SER A 463 5.82 28.53 -3.71
CA SER A 463 6.06 27.87 -5.00
C SER A 463 7.41 27.15 -5.09
N VAL A 464 8.48 27.70 -4.49
CA VAL A 464 9.80 27.05 -4.45
C VAL A 464 9.78 25.82 -3.55
N ASN A 465 9.13 25.91 -2.39
CA ASN A 465 9.03 24.77 -1.48
C ASN A 465 8.18 23.65 -2.07
N LEU A 466 7.05 23.98 -2.71
CA LEU A 466 6.23 22.97 -3.37
C LEU A 466 7.01 22.25 -4.49
N GLN A 467 7.92 22.95 -5.18
CA GLN A 467 8.83 22.32 -6.15
C GLN A 467 9.85 21.38 -5.50
N LEU A 468 10.37 21.73 -4.31
CA LEU A 468 11.33 20.91 -3.57
C LEU A 468 10.68 19.69 -2.90
N PHE A 469 9.52 19.88 -2.25
CA PHE A 469 8.86 18.89 -1.40
C PHE A 469 7.78 18.07 -2.12
N ARG A 470 7.36 18.51 -3.32
CA ARG A 470 6.47 17.83 -4.29
C ARG A 470 5.02 17.59 -3.85
N THR A 471 4.76 17.34 -2.57
CA THR A 471 3.43 17.10 -2.01
C THR A 471 3.11 18.10 -0.90
N GLN A 472 1.81 18.28 -0.62
CA GLN A 472 1.36 19.13 0.50
C GLN A 472 1.67 18.52 1.86
N GLU A 473 1.69 17.18 1.97
CA GLU A 473 2.05 16.48 3.22
C GLU A 473 3.52 16.73 3.59
N ASN A 474 4.46 16.55 2.65
CA ASN A 474 5.88 16.80 2.90
C ASN A 474 6.15 18.27 3.25
N LEU A 475 5.34 19.19 2.71
CA LEU A 475 5.43 20.61 3.03
C LEU A 475 4.94 20.89 4.46
N ALA A 476 3.91 20.18 4.93
CA ALA A 476 3.44 20.26 6.31
C ALA A 476 4.47 19.66 7.29
N ASP A 477 5.04 18.50 6.97
CA ASP A 477 6.13 17.90 7.77
C ASP A 477 7.35 18.83 7.81
N PHE A 478 7.71 19.45 6.68
CA PHE A 478 8.73 20.48 6.62
C PHE A 478 8.42 21.63 7.57
N LYS A 479 7.18 22.11 7.58
CA LYS A 479 6.75 23.23 8.42
C LYS A 479 6.95 22.97 9.90
N GLU A 480 6.52 21.80 10.37
CA GLU A 480 6.63 21.44 11.78
C GLU A 480 8.08 21.18 12.21
N ALA A 481 8.83 20.41 11.43
CA ALA A 481 10.24 20.14 11.71
C ALA A 481 11.10 21.41 11.67
N PHE A 482 10.76 22.34 10.78
CA PHE A 482 11.44 23.62 10.64
C PHE A 482 11.28 24.52 11.87
N LEU A 483 10.09 24.56 12.47
CA LEU A 483 9.84 25.34 13.68
C LEU A 483 10.66 24.81 14.86
N LEU A 484 10.82 23.48 14.98
CA LEU A 484 11.69 22.87 15.98
C LEU A 484 13.16 23.22 15.73
N LEU A 485 13.61 23.15 14.48
CA LEU A 485 14.96 23.55 14.09
C LEU A 485 15.26 25.01 14.44
N LEU A 486 14.38 25.95 14.07
CA LEU A 486 14.57 27.35 14.38
C LEU A 486 14.60 27.63 15.88
N LYS A 487 13.69 26.99 16.65
CA LYS A 487 13.69 27.10 18.11
C LYS A 487 15.03 26.67 18.70
N GLN A 488 15.58 25.55 18.23
CA GLN A 488 16.85 25.04 18.72
C GLN A 488 18.03 25.94 18.31
N LEU A 489 18.04 26.43 17.07
CA LEU A 489 19.08 27.35 16.61
C LEU A 489 19.04 28.66 17.39
N GLY A 490 17.85 29.24 17.62
CA GLY A 490 17.68 30.48 18.39
C GLY A 490 18.09 30.39 19.87
N GLN A 491 18.25 29.20 20.43
CA GLN A 491 18.77 28.99 21.78
C GLN A 491 20.30 28.93 21.84
N GLN A 492 20.99 28.82 20.69
CA GLN A 492 22.44 28.75 20.65
C GLN A 492 23.04 30.15 20.83
N PRO A 493 24.03 30.35 21.73
CA PRO A 493 24.64 31.65 21.98
C PRO A 493 25.29 32.29 20.75
N ALA A 494 25.65 31.48 19.76
CA ALA A 494 26.30 31.90 18.52
C ALA A 494 25.32 32.15 17.36
N SER A 495 24.03 31.80 17.51
CA SER A 495 23.05 31.99 16.44
C SER A 495 22.20 33.22 16.70
N THR A 496 22.41 34.26 15.90
CA THR A 496 21.58 35.47 15.90
C THR A 496 20.49 35.30 14.86
N LEU A 497 19.41 34.58 15.16
CA LEU A 497 18.24 34.58 14.26
C LEU A 497 17.91 36.03 13.88
N VAL A 498 17.97 36.34 12.59
CA VAL A 498 17.72 37.70 12.11
C VAL A 498 16.21 37.86 12.11
N THR A 499 15.71 38.72 12.99
CA THR A 499 14.31 39.13 13.01
C THR A 499 14.13 40.37 12.16
N ASN A 500 13.09 40.39 11.34
CA ASN A 500 12.73 41.56 10.58
C ASN A 500 11.22 41.73 10.53
N GLU A 501 10.75 42.96 10.76
CA GLU A 501 9.33 43.29 10.78
C GLU A 501 8.93 43.90 9.44
N PHE A 502 7.85 43.39 8.83
CA PHE A 502 7.28 43.98 7.61
C PHE A 502 5.75 43.99 7.65
N LYS A 503 5.11 44.99 7.06
CA LYS A 503 3.64 45.07 7.01
C LYS A 503 3.10 44.58 5.67
N HIS A 504 2.32 43.49 5.68
CA HIS A 504 1.62 43.02 4.48
C HIS A 504 0.45 43.97 4.14
N PRO A 505 0.18 44.28 2.85
CA PRO A 505 -0.88 45.24 2.48
C PRO A 505 -2.30 44.89 2.97
N GLN A 506 -2.57 43.61 3.20
CA GLN A 506 -3.88 43.09 3.63
C GLN A 506 -3.92 42.64 5.11
N ALA A 507 -2.80 42.76 5.83
CA ALA A 507 -2.73 42.40 7.25
C ALA A 507 -2.99 43.65 8.12
N THR A 508 -3.77 43.49 9.20
CA THR A 508 -3.95 44.57 10.19
C THR A 508 -2.65 44.94 10.89
N ASP A 509 -1.87 43.92 11.24
CA ASP A 509 -0.64 44.03 12.02
C ASP A 509 0.60 43.66 11.19
N SER A 510 1.77 44.02 11.69
CA SER A 510 3.04 43.66 11.06
C SER A 510 3.32 42.16 11.22
N VAL A 511 4.07 41.62 10.25
CA VAL A 511 4.60 40.26 10.23
C VAL A 511 6.05 40.30 10.70
N GLU A 512 6.43 39.40 11.60
CA GLU A 512 7.84 39.18 11.92
C GLU A 512 8.37 38.02 11.07
N GLU A 513 9.46 38.24 10.34
CA GLU A 513 10.17 37.22 9.58
C GLU A 513 11.41 36.80 10.37
N PHE A 514 11.49 35.52 10.73
CA PHE A 514 12.73 34.90 11.19
C PHE A 514 13.50 34.43 9.96
N TYR A 515 14.72 34.93 9.81
CA TYR A 515 15.59 34.65 8.68
C TYR A 515 16.96 34.20 9.14
N LEU A 516 17.47 33.13 8.51
CA LEU A 516 18.80 32.60 8.78
C LEU A 516 19.56 32.36 7.47
N PRO A 517 20.58 33.19 7.19
CA PRO A 517 21.53 32.97 6.11
C PRO A 517 22.80 32.26 6.62
N LEU A 518 23.14 31.15 5.96
CA LEU A 518 24.30 30.32 6.25
C LEU A 518 25.23 30.26 5.05
N LEU A 519 26.51 30.52 5.27
CA LEU A 519 27.56 30.32 4.29
C LEU A 519 28.07 28.87 4.38
N VAL A 520 27.86 28.12 3.30
CA VAL A 520 28.22 26.72 3.16
C VAL A 520 29.53 26.61 2.38
N PRO A 521 30.60 26.06 2.98
CA PRO A 521 31.86 25.83 2.27
C PRO A 521 31.68 24.78 1.17
N MET A 522 32.40 24.95 0.06
CA MET A 522 32.39 24.02 -1.08
C MET A 522 33.83 23.70 -1.49
N ASP A 523 34.17 22.42 -1.58
CA ASP A 523 35.53 21.99 -1.93
C ASP A 523 35.91 22.43 -3.35
N GLY A 524 36.97 23.25 -3.44
CA GLY A 524 37.50 23.73 -4.72
C GLY A 524 36.60 24.70 -5.49
N GLN A 525 35.53 25.22 -4.87
CA GLN A 525 34.56 26.14 -5.47
C GLN A 525 34.29 27.35 -4.57
N ASP A 526 33.61 28.35 -5.13
CA ASP A 526 33.09 29.46 -4.34
C ASP A 526 32.00 28.96 -3.38
N PRO A 527 31.94 29.48 -2.14
CA PRO A 527 30.94 29.03 -1.16
C PRO A 527 29.51 29.36 -1.63
N ILE A 528 28.55 28.58 -1.15
CA ILE A 528 27.12 28.79 -1.41
C ILE A 528 26.48 29.46 -0.21
N LEU A 529 25.55 30.39 -0.46
CA LEU A 529 24.72 30.98 0.58
C LEU A 529 23.38 30.23 0.62
N PHE A 530 23.13 29.52 1.71
CA PHE A 530 21.84 28.89 1.99
C PHE A 530 20.99 29.83 2.85
N CYS A 531 19.77 30.06 2.42
CA CYS A 531 18.85 30.98 3.06
C CYS A 531 17.60 30.22 3.46
N LEU A 532 17.24 30.28 4.74
CA LEU A 532 15.99 29.75 5.25
C LEU A 532 15.23 30.79 6.08
N GLY A 533 13.90 30.70 6.12
CA GLY A 533 13.11 31.59 6.97
C GLY A 533 11.63 31.25 7.05
N VAL A 534 10.94 31.88 7.99
CA VAL A 534 9.49 31.73 8.22
C VAL A 534 8.89 33.04 8.69
N GLY A 535 7.64 33.29 8.29
CA GLY A 535 6.86 34.41 8.82
C GLY A 535 6.12 33.96 10.08
N TYR A 536 6.08 34.82 11.09
CA TYR A 536 5.42 34.60 12.36
C TYR A 536 4.58 35.82 12.75
N PHE A 537 3.53 35.55 13.52
CA PHE A 537 2.68 36.56 14.14
C PHE A 537 2.56 36.31 15.63
N GLU A 538 2.86 37.32 16.44
CA GLU A 538 2.61 37.26 17.88
C GLU A 538 1.11 37.28 18.24
N LYS A 539 0.23 37.72 17.33
CA LYS A 539 -1.23 37.85 17.52
C LYS A 539 -1.99 37.35 16.29
N GLU A 540 -3.21 36.82 16.48
CA GLU A 540 -4.09 36.45 15.37
C GLU A 540 -4.35 37.67 14.48
N ILE A 541 -3.81 37.65 13.25
CA ILE A 541 -4.00 38.73 12.28
C ILE A 541 -5.43 38.72 11.75
N GLN A 542 -6.06 39.88 11.80
CA GLN A 542 -7.28 40.11 11.05
C GLN A 542 -6.90 40.52 9.63
N TRP A 543 -7.51 39.87 8.65
CA TRP A 543 -7.28 40.15 7.23
C TRP A 543 -8.40 41.04 6.71
N SER A 544 -8.04 42.14 6.07
CA SER A 544 -9.02 43.05 5.48
C SER A 544 -9.53 42.49 4.13
N GLY A 545 -10.51 41.59 4.18
CA GLY A 545 -11.17 41.07 2.98
C GLY A 545 -12.17 39.95 3.25
N SER A 546 -13.32 39.98 2.57
CA SER A 546 -14.43 39.02 2.69
C SER A 546 -14.32 37.82 1.75
N GLU A 547 -13.11 37.47 1.27
CA GLU A 547 -12.93 36.35 0.35
C GLU A 547 -12.34 35.15 1.07
N GLU A 548 -12.90 33.96 0.85
CA GLU A 548 -12.36 32.66 1.27
C GLU A 548 -10.88 32.46 0.87
N ASN A 549 -10.37 33.25 -0.08
CA ASN A 549 -8.98 33.30 -0.52
C ASN A 549 -8.00 34.02 0.43
N ALA A 550 -8.49 34.85 1.37
CA ALA A 550 -7.61 35.63 2.25
C ALA A 550 -6.84 34.73 3.24
N LYS A 551 -7.46 33.66 3.73
CA LYS A 551 -6.79 32.65 4.58
C LYS A 551 -5.74 31.87 3.80
N THR A 552 -6.04 31.44 2.58
CA THR A 552 -5.10 30.70 1.73
C THR A 552 -3.87 31.53 1.33
N VAL A 553 -4.05 32.85 1.12
CA VAL A 553 -2.94 33.76 0.87
C VAL A 553 -2.14 33.99 2.15
N ALA A 554 -2.79 34.20 3.30
CA ALA A 554 -2.14 34.33 4.60
C ALA A 554 -1.26 33.11 4.92
N ASP A 555 -1.79 31.91 4.76
CA ASP A 555 -1.10 30.64 5.04
C ASP A 555 0.17 30.49 4.18
N ALA A 556 0.09 30.83 2.88
CA ALA A 556 1.25 30.81 1.98
C ALA A 556 2.34 31.85 2.36
N TYR A 557 1.98 32.94 3.03
CA TYR A 557 2.93 33.90 3.60
C TYR A 557 3.51 33.44 4.94
N MET A 558 2.97 32.40 5.56
CA MET A 558 3.45 31.83 6.83
C MET A 558 4.23 30.52 6.64
N ASP A 559 4.19 29.91 5.45
CA ASP A 559 4.97 28.70 5.22
C ASP A 559 6.48 28.97 5.29
N PRO A 560 7.28 28.08 5.87
CA PRO A 560 8.72 28.25 5.89
C PRO A 560 9.27 28.09 4.48
N TYR A 561 10.44 28.67 4.17
CA TYR A 561 11.09 28.55 2.88
C TYR A 561 12.58 28.27 2.99
N CYS A 562 13.15 27.64 1.97
CA CYS A 562 14.60 27.53 1.79
C CYS A 562 15.02 27.73 0.33
N PHE A 563 16.19 28.34 0.10
CA PHE A 563 16.79 28.48 -1.24
C PHE A 563 18.31 28.66 -1.17
N LEU A 564 18.97 28.44 -2.32
CA LEU A 564 20.42 28.61 -2.48
C LEU A 564 20.76 29.83 -3.32
N MET A 565 21.92 30.44 -3.03
CA MET A 565 22.51 31.52 -3.82
C MET A 565 24.01 31.26 -4.07
N HIS A 566 24.48 31.56 -5.29
CA HIS A 566 25.88 31.37 -5.69
C HIS A 566 26.52 32.68 -6.15
N ILE A 567 27.84 32.79 -6.03
CA ILE A 567 28.63 33.91 -6.55
C ILE A 567 28.62 33.85 -8.09
N GLN A 568 27.94 34.81 -8.73
CA GLN A 568 27.79 35.00 -10.19
C GLN A 568 27.27 33.80 -11.02
N ASN A 569 26.00 33.86 -11.46
CA ASN A 569 25.42 32.90 -12.41
C ASN A 569 25.41 33.46 -13.85
N ARG A 570 25.88 32.65 -14.82
CA ARG A 570 25.86 32.92 -16.27
C ARG A 570 24.47 32.79 -16.91
N ASP A 571 23.47 32.36 -16.15
CA ASP A 571 22.11 32.14 -16.66
C ASP A 571 21.16 33.28 -16.30
N THR A 572 20.58 33.89 -17.33
CA THR A 572 19.45 34.83 -17.20
C THR A 572 18.20 34.08 -16.79
N THR A 573 17.82 34.12 -15.50
CA THR A 573 16.42 34.27 -15.05
C THR A 573 16.28 34.30 -13.52
N MET A 574 16.28 35.51 -12.97
CA MET A 574 15.34 36.06 -11.98
C MET A 574 15.92 37.41 -11.53
N ASN A 575 15.45 38.51 -12.10
CA ASN A 575 15.97 39.87 -11.86
C ASN A 575 15.69 40.44 -10.45
N ALA A 576 15.65 39.63 -9.38
CA ALA A 576 15.28 40.15 -8.06
C ALA A 576 15.96 39.54 -6.83
N ARG A 577 17.08 38.80 -6.93
CA ARG A 577 17.69 38.22 -5.72
C ARG A 577 19.20 38.21 -5.78
N SER A 578 19.80 39.30 -5.30
CA SER A 578 21.18 39.29 -4.86
C SER A 578 21.34 39.64 -3.39
N ARG A 579 22.40 39.12 -2.78
CA ARG A 579 22.83 39.42 -1.42
C ARG A 579 24.33 39.70 -1.43
N LYS A 580 24.77 40.70 -0.67
CA LYS A 580 26.19 40.89 -0.35
C LYS A 580 26.41 40.54 1.11
N LEU A 581 27.53 39.91 1.42
CA LEU A 581 27.89 39.62 2.80
C LEU A 581 28.40 40.89 3.49
N LEU A 582 27.88 41.17 4.68
CA LEU A 582 28.40 42.21 5.57
C LEU A 582 29.57 41.60 6.35
N THR A 583 30.73 41.52 5.69
CA THR A 583 31.93 40.88 6.24
C THR A 583 33.17 41.73 5.96
N ASP A 584 34.20 41.60 6.79
CA ASP A 584 35.51 42.23 6.55
C ASP A 584 36.47 41.35 5.74
N ILE A 585 36.05 40.14 5.36
CA ILE A 585 36.82 39.26 4.49
C ILE A 585 36.86 39.84 3.08
N LYS A 586 37.99 40.44 2.69
CA LYS A 586 38.19 41.14 1.41
C LYS A 586 37.72 40.34 0.18
N GLY A 587 37.94 39.02 0.16
CA GLY A 587 37.56 38.15 -0.96
C GLY A 587 36.06 37.88 -1.11
N LEU A 588 35.27 38.05 -0.03
CA LEU A 588 33.82 37.81 -0.01
C LEU A 588 33.03 39.12 0.04
N LYS A 589 33.58 40.18 0.65
CA LYS A 589 32.96 41.50 0.82
C LYS A 589 32.50 42.15 -0.48
N GLN A 590 33.18 41.87 -1.59
CA GLN A 590 32.88 42.43 -2.91
C GLN A 590 32.03 41.49 -3.79
N LYS A 591 31.77 40.25 -3.33
CA LYS A 591 31.05 39.25 -4.11
C LYS A 591 29.55 39.40 -3.91
N GLU A 592 28.81 39.13 -5.00
CA GLU A 592 27.36 39.19 -5.03
C GLU A 592 26.82 37.76 -5.22
N PHE A 593 26.07 37.28 -4.22
CA PHE A 593 25.39 35.99 -4.24
C PHE A 593 24.06 36.16 -4.93
N LYS A 594 23.77 35.36 -5.96
CA LYS A 594 22.51 35.40 -6.73
C LYS A 594 21.74 34.10 -6.55
N ALA A 595 20.43 34.20 -6.37
CA ALA A 595 19.58 33.01 -6.17
C ALA A 595 19.65 32.06 -7.36
N ILE A 596 19.66 30.76 -7.07
CA ILE A 596 19.74 29.69 -8.07
C ILE A 596 18.34 29.15 -8.34
N ASN A 597 18.08 28.76 -9.59
CA ASN A 597 16.86 28.06 -9.95
C ASN A 597 16.96 26.58 -9.54
N LEU A 598 16.12 26.16 -8.59
CA LEU A 598 16.10 24.79 -8.06
C LEU A 598 15.40 23.78 -8.99
N ARG A 599 15.02 24.17 -10.22
CA ARG A 599 14.58 23.21 -11.25
C ARG A 599 15.71 22.25 -11.67
N GLY A 600 16.96 22.65 -11.53
CA GLY A 600 18.11 21.80 -11.80
C GLY A 600 18.31 20.78 -10.67
N GLN A 601 18.36 19.49 -11.02
CA GLN A 601 18.44 18.38 -10.05
C GLN A 601 19.62 18.52 -9.08
N ALA A 602 20.79 18.98 -9.54
CA ALA A 602 21.98 19.14 -8.70
C ALA A 602 21.80 20.21 -7.60
N TYR A 603 21.19 21.35 -7.92
CA TYR A 603 20.96 22.42 -6.95
C TYR A 603 19.80 22.11 -6.00
N ALA A 604 18.76 21.41 -6.48
CA ALA A 604 17.72 20.89 -5.60
C ALA A 604 18.30 19.90 -4.57
N GLN A 605 19.15 18.97 -5.03
CA GLN A 605 19.83 18.02 -4.14
C GLN A 605 20.76 18.72 -3.15
N ALA A 606 21.54 19.73 -3.58
CA ALA A 606 22.36 20.51 -2.66
C ALA A 606 21.51 21.21 -1.58
N CYS A 607 20.35 21.77 -1.97
CA CYS A 607 19.43 22.46 -1.05
C CYS A 607 18.87 21.49 0.01
N LEU A 608 18.42 20.31 -0.43
CA LEU A 608 17.89 19.27 0.45
C LEU A 608 18.99 18.64 1.33
N SER A 609 20.22 18.53 0.84
CA SER A 609 21.35 18.00 1.61
C SER A 609 21.73 18.93 2.77
N ILE A 610 21.80 20.24 2.51
CA ILE A 610 22.07 21.22 3.57
C ILE A 610 20.95 21.21 4.61
N LEU A 611 19.68 21.09 4.18
CA LEU A 611 18.55 20.96 5.09
C LEU A 611 18.62 19.69 5.94
N LEU A 612 19.00 18.56 5.36
CA LEU A 612 19.20 17.30 6.08
C LEU A 612 20.27 17.46 7.17
N ASP A 613 21.41 18.06 6.83
CA ASP A 613 22.49 18.32 7.78
C ASP A 613 22.00 19.20 8.95
N LEU A 614 21.26 20.27 8.66
CA LEU A 614 20.74 21.16 9.69
C LEU A 614 19.74 20.50 10.64
N LEU A 615 18.87 19.60 10.14
CA LEU A 615 17.95 18.86 11.02
C LEU A 615 18.68 18.02 12.07
N HIS A 616 19.94 17.61 11.84
CA HIS A 616 20.73 16.89 12.84
C HIS A 616 21.16 17.77 14.03
N LEU A 617 20.88 19.08 13.99
CA LEU A 617 21.15 20.01 15.09
C LEU A 617 20.01 20.11 16.12
N VAL A 618 18.82 19.55 15.85
CA VAL A 618 17.70 19.57 16.83
C VAL A 618 18.06 18.78 18.10
N THR A 619 17.26 18.84 19.16
CA THR A 619 17.49 17.96 20.33
C THR A 619 17.18 16.49 20.01
N GLU A 620 17.62 15.54 20.83
CA GLU A 620 17.26 14.12 20.63
C GLU A 620 15.73 13.91 20.70
N ALA A 621 15.06 14.52 21.67
CA ALA A 621 13.60 14.45 21.80
C ALA A 621 12.88 15.02 20.56
N GLU A 622 13.40 16.10 19.97
CA GLU A 622 12.85 16.66 18.72
C GLU A 622 13.21 15.80 17.51
N TRP A 623 14.39 15.18 17.50
CA TRP A 623 14.81 14.27 16.44
C TRP A 623 13.84 13.12 16.30
N ASP A 624 13.46 12.50 17.41
CA ASP A 624 12.56 11.34 17.45
C ASP A 624 11.10 11.73 17.19
N SER A 625 10.80 13.03 17.06
CA SER A 625 9.45 13.49 16.78
C SER A 625 9.01 13.10 15.37
N LYS A 626 7.73 12.72 15.25
CA LYS A 626 7.11 12.30 14.00
C LYS A 626 7.36 13.26 12.81
N PRO A 627 7.22 14.59 12.96
CA PRO A 627 7.40 15.50 11.82
C PRO A 627 8.86 15.58 11.35
N VAL A 628 9.81 15.60 12.28
CA VAL A 628 11.25 15.60 11.96
C VAL A 628 11.62 14.32 11.24
N GLN A 629 11.19 13.18 11.77
CA GLN A 629 11.52 11.91 11.17
C GLN A 629 10.88 11.67 9.79
N LYS A 630 9.62 12.10 9.57
CA LYS A 630 8.98 12.04 8.24
C LYS A 630 9.75 12.87 7.22
N LEU A 631 10.14 14.09 7.61
CA LEU A 631 10.95 14.95 6.77
C LEU A 631 12.33 14.36 6.49
N VAL A 632 13.00 13.80 7.51
CA VAL A 632 14.31 13.15 7.36
C VAL A 632 14.21 11.96 6.40
N ALA A 633 13.19 11.10 6.55
CA ALA A 633 12.94 9.99 5.63
C ALA A 633 12.76 10.46 4.18
N PHE A 634 11.96 11.53 3.99
CA PHE A 634 11.81 12.17 2.68
C PHE A 634 13.15 12.67 2.12
N LEU A 635 13.98 13.33 2.94
CA LEU A 635 15.28 13.87 2.50
C LEU A 635 16.25 12.76 2.11
N TYR A 636 16.34 11.67 2.89
CA TYR A 636 17.14 10.50 2.53
C TYR A 636 16.69 9.88 1.19
N GLU A 637 15.37 9.76 0.97
CA GLU A 637 14.80 9.27 -0.30
C GLU A 637 15.16 10.20 -1.47
N GLN A 638 15.00 11.52 -1.33
CA GLN A 638 15.30 12.48 -2.40
C GLN A 638 16.79 12.57 -2.73
N LEU A 639 17.65 12.43 -1.73
CA LEU A 639 19.11 12.45 -1.88
C LEU A 639 19.67 11.09 -2.30
N LYS A 640 18.83 10.03 -2.35
CA LYS A 640 19.23 8.64 -2.61
C LYS A 640 20.29 8.15 -1.62
N LEU A 641 20.20 8.62 -0.38
CA LEU A 641 21.03 8.17 0.73
C LEU A 641 20.33 7.02 1.45
N LYS A 642 21.11 6.13 2.08
CA LYS A 642 20.58 5.05 2.90
C LYS A 642 20.68 5.47 4.37
N PRO A 643 19.57 5.68 5.07
CA PRO A 643 19.59 5.96 6.50
C PRO A 643 19.89 4.68 7.29
N GLU A 644 20.52 4.84 8.44
CA GLU A 644 20.56 3.82 9.48
C GLU A 644 19.31 3.98 10.37
N TYR A 645 18.81 2.89 10.95
CA TYR A 645 17.57 2.90 11.75
C TYR A 645 17.85 2.35 13.16
N PHE A 646 17.12 2.87 14.16
CA PHE A 646 17.08 2.32 15.52
C PHE A 646 16.21 1.06 15.58
#